data_AF-A0A2C9CRW3-F1
#
_entry.id   AF-A0A2C9CRW3-F1
#
_cell.length_a   1.000
_cell.length_b   1.000
_cell.length_c   1.000
_cell.angle_alpha   90.00
_cell.angle_beta   90.00
_cell.angle_gamma   90.00
#
_symmetry.space_group_name_H-M   'P 1'
#
loop_
_entity.id
_entity.type
_entity.pdbx_description
1 polymer ?
#
loop_
_entity_poly.entity_id
_entity_poly.type
_entity_poly.pdbx_seq_one_letter_code
_entity_poly.pdbx_strand_id
1 'polypeptide(L)'
;MATPLTPTVTGYTTDTGTPGDNITADRTLTFTGTGTPGASVEMIDLVSGRTLAFLSAIPASGNWTITVGDGGNYPSGSDGILVDGTYDIRFGSRDGGDASALSSSFVVTVDGADLSAIDLTAGSDTGSSSSDNYTADRTPTVEFTAGAGDTLEIDWDDGNGFQAVGTGTGGSQTFTNPNAYPTGFAPEDKTIQVRSTKEGVSTVEEITFTFDHQAIAPTGGVVETGSGADFTNDSTPTIAGVGEVGATIEIKLGSGASPTVASTTVDGAGNWTVNLPSLSDGTYQLTIRSEDQAGNSFQLSGSSFTVDTSAPATPTLDATVSHDTGSSNTDGITSDTNLSLSGTTEANTIVNVYIDGSLLTSDTSTSTGAWGRSTGVLAEGAHTIQIEAVDRAGNTSSMSAVRNITIDTAAPTAPTITGFTDDTGTTGDGITGDTTPTLTGTADANASVEILRGGSVVDTVTADGSGNWSFTSAALGAGDYDFIARSTDVAGNSSSSATLSIEVITAVTATPQITGISTDSGSSGTDLLTNDTTLLVNGTATADAVIEVYLGGSSIGTATADGAGDWSFDYTGTTLAEGDYAFTATAIAPGANVSMASSALNVTIDTSAPATPTIDLDAASDSGSSDTDNVTGDATPSLSGTAEANASVEIFDGASSLGTVTADGSGNWSFTAGTLTDGAKALTAVATDAAGNSSAASAALNVTIDTSAPATPTIDLDAASDSGSSDTDNVTGDATPSLSGTAEANASVEIFDGSTSLGTVTADGSGNWSFTAGPLTDDAKALTAVATDAAGNSSTASAALNVTIDTSAPTAPTITGFTDDTGTTGDGITGDTTPTLTGTADANASVTVLANGATIGVAMASASGAWSFTAPALSDGSYSFTATSADAAGNTSAASVAVDITMDATKPDDLTLDTDTVVENSAGGTFVGTVQLSEAATLVLTDDADGRFVLDGAELKVASGAVLDYEDQTSRDVTVQATDAAGNVTTTVLTVQLSDVIETFGGGAEADMIYGDAGDNNIMAGGGDDFIFGGAGDDSIDGGTGNDSMEGGTGNDVMVDAQGDDTMDGGEGDDTLYMLNGSNVGRGGAGDDIMIGGFGADTLEGGEGNDIIRADVSTSNGGNDVLRGGAGDDLLEGGLGADDFIFATNDGNDEIGTLNIDVANRGASSTTGSDFRSGVDQIFLEGFGYLDAAEAFTHVSDVGGIATFDDQGTTITFAGLTAADLSVDDFFLI
;
A
#
# COMPACT_ATOMS: atom_id res chain seq x y z
N MET A 1 28.32 70.22 -67.72
CA MET A 1 29.63 69.62 -67.40
C MET A 1 30.42 70.65 -66.61
N ALA A 2 31.22 70.22 -65.64
CA ALA A 2 32.15 71.07 -64.87
C ALA A 2 31.58 72.42 -64.38
N THR A 3 30.92 72.40 -63.21
CA THR A 3 31.11 73.52 -62.29
C THR A 3 32.61 73.68 -62.00
N PRO A 4 33.11 74.91 -61.73
CA PRO A 4 34.55 75.14 -61.64
C PRO A 4 35.21 74.26 -60.57
N LEU A 5 36.37 73.70 -60.87
CA LEU A 5 37.25 73.20 -59.81
C LEU A 5 37.74 74.42 -59.03
N THR A 6 37.23 74.56 -57.80
CA THR A 6 37.76 75.46 -56.79
C THR A 6 39.25 75.19 -56.61
N PRO A 7 40.10 76.23 -56.48
CA PRO A 7 41.54 76.05 -56.40
C PRO A 7 41.91 75.18 -55.20
N THR A 8 42.24 73.94 -55.48
CA THR A 8 42.42 72.89 -54.47
C THR A 8 43.89 72.87 -54.08
N VAL A 9 44.20 73.20 -52.83
CA VAL A 9 45.54 72.99 -52.27
C VAL A 9 45.81 71.49 -52.24
N THR A 10 46.73 71.03 -53.07
CA THR A 10 47.11 69.62 -53.20
C THR A 10 48.25 69.22 -52.27
N GLY A 11 48.88 70.19 -51.59
CA GLY A 11 49.75 69.92 -50.46
C GLY A 11 50.41 71.16 -49.85
N TYR A 12 50.70 71.05 -48.55
CA TYR A 12 51.72 71.81 -47.83
C TYR A 12 52.70 70.81 -47.19
N THR A 13 53.96 71.19 -46.97
CA THR A 13 54.95 70.35 -46.27
C THR A 13 55.14 70.81 -44.82
N THR A 14 55.43 69.85 -43.94
CA THR A 14 55.41 70.01 -42.48
C THR A 14 56.69 70.61 -41.90
N ASP A 15 56.54 71.12 -40.68
CA ASP A 15 57.61 71.24 -39.68
C ASP A 15 57.27 70.36 -38.46
N THR A 16 58.29 69.89 -37.73
CA THR A 16 58.25 68.66 -36.93
C THR A 16 58.65 68.87 -35.46
N GLY A 17 57.73 68.62 -34.52
CA GLY A 17 58.02 68.62 -33.08
C GLY A 17 56.84 68.10 -32.25
N THR A 18 57.13 67.44 -31.13
CA THR A 18 56.14 66.92 -30.16
C THR A 18 55.88 67.93 -29.02
N PRO A 19 54.73 67.86 -28.32
CA PRO A 19 54.41 68.79 -27.23
C PRO A 19 55.36 68.64 -26.04
N GLY A 20 55.86 69.75 -25.51
CA GLY A 20 56.64 69.77 -24.25
C GLY A 20 57.47 71.02 -24.00
N ASP A 21 58.00 71.65 -25.05
CA ASP A 21 58.90 72.82 -24.96
C ASP A 21 58.37 74.03 -25.76
N ASN A 22 58.76 75.24 -25.33
CA ASN A 22 58.52 76.48 -26.06
C ASN A 22 59.43 76.57 -27.29
N ILE A 23 58.86 76.76 -28.49
CA ILE A 23 59.60 77.10 -29.70
C ILE A 23 59.28 78.53 -30.12
N THR A 24 60.30 79.39 -30.08
CA THR A 24 60.29 80.73 -30.69
C THR A 24 60.21 80.64 -32.21
N ALA A 25 59.57 81.63 -32.84
CA ALA A 25 59.19 81.58 -34.24
C ALA A 25 60.36 81.38 -35.24
N ASP A 26 60.22 80.37 -36.09
CA ASP A 26 60.71 80.35 -37.47
C ASP A 26 59.89 79.31 -38.27
N ARG A 27 58.83 79.75 -38.96
CA ARG A 27 57.98 78.90 -39.81
C ARG A 27 57.55 79.65 -41.07
N THR A 28 57.74 79.02 -42.23
CA THR A 28 57.32 79.54 -43.54
C THR A 28 56.55 78.45 -44.28
N LEU A 29 55.24 78.63 -44.47
CA LEU A 29 54.44 77.67 -45.23
C LEU A 29 54.52 77.98 -46.73
N THR A 30 54.75 76.95 -47.53
CA THR A 30 54.60 76.98 -48.99
C THR A 30 53.48 76.02 -49.37
N PHE A 31 52.49 76.54 -50.09
CA PHE A 31 51.32 75.80 -50.55
C PHE A 31 51.44 75.54 -52.05
N THR A 32 51.07 74.33 -52.47
CA THR A 32 50.89 73.98 -53.89
C THR A 32 49.45 73.57 -54.13
N GLY A 33 48.91 73.92 -55.29
CA GLY A 33 47.52 73.63 -55.61
C GLY A 33 47.25 73.53 -57.10
N THR A 34 46.04 73.08 -57.44
CA THR A 34 45.54 73.01 -58.81
C THR A 34 44.20 73.74 -58.95
N GLY A 35 43.81 74.18 -60.15
CA GLY A 35 42.57 74.91 -60.33
C GLY A 35 42.30 75.43 -61.75
N THR A 36 41.14 76.08 -61.90
CA THR A 36 40.63 76.53 -63.21
C THR A 36 41.42 77.74 -63.74
N PRO A 37 41.97 77.71 -64.96
CA PRO A 37 42.72 78.83 -65.54
C PRO A 37 41.97 80.18 -65.51
N GLY A 38 42.66 81.23 -65.10
CA GLY A 38 42.11 82.59 -65.02
C GLY A 38 41.27 82.90 -63.78
N ALA A 39 40.96 81.92 -62.91
CA ALA A 39 40.45 82.19 -61.57
C ALA A 39 41.58 82.74 -60.68
N SER A 40 41.27 83.64 -59.74
CA SER A 40 42.21 84.11 -58.72
C SER A 40 42.25 83.17 -57.51
N VAL A 41 43.35 83.19 -56.76
CA VAL A 41 43.51 82.51 -55.47
C VAL A 41 43.91 83.53 -54.42
N GLU A 42 43.21 83.53 -53.29
CA GLU A 42 43.54 84.34 -52.13
C GLU A 42 43.80 83.41 -50.95
N MET A 43 44.92 83.63 -50.25
CA MET A 43 45.23 82.95 -48.99
C MET A 43 45.15 83.99 -47.89
N ILE A 44 44.34 83.72 -46.88
CA ILE A 44 43.97 84.64 -45.80
C ILE A 44 44.38 83.98 -44.49
N ASP A 45 44.89 84.76 -43.54
CA ASP A 45 45.13 84.28 -42.18
C ASP A 45 43.78 84.13 -41.46
N LEU A 46 43.47 82.92 -41.01
CA LEU A 46 42.22 82.61 -40.30
C LEU A 46 42.18 83.17 -38.87
N VAL A 47 43.29 83.70 -38.35
CA VAL A 47 43.37 84.32 -37.02
C VAL A 47 43.37 85.85 -37.12
N SER A 48 44.05 86.43 -38.12
CA SER A 48 44.15 87.89 -38.26
C SER A 48 43.21 88.49 -39.30
N GLY A 49 42.53 87.67 -40.11
CA GLY A 49 41.60 88.08 -41.17
C GLY A 49 42.28 88.75 -42.37
N ARG A 50 43.60 88.70 -42.45
CA ARG A 50 44.41 89.47 -43.40
C ARG A 50 44.81 88.63 -44.60
N THR A 51 44.71 89.18 -45.82
CA THR A 51 45.21 88.52 -47.02
C THR A 51 46.72 88.38 -46.93
N LEU A 52 47.16 87.15 -46.67
CA LEU A 52 48.55 86.77 -46.65
C LEU A 52 49.12 86.95 -48.07
N ALA A 53 48.56 86.26 -49.07
CA ALA A 53 48.92 86.49 -50.48
C ALA A 53 47.76 86.28 -51.44
N PHE A 54 47.84 87.00 -52.55
CA PHE A 54 46.92 86.94 -53.67
C PHE A 54 47.64 86.56 -54.96
N LEU A 55 47.18 85.50 -55.63
CA LEU A 55 47.55 85.12 -56.99
C LEU A 55 46.39 85.49 -57.91
N SER A 56 46.53 86.61 -58.64
CA SER A 56 45.44 87.23 -59.40
C SER A 56 44.90 86.42 -60.58
N ALA A 57 45.62 85.39 -61.05
CA ALA A 57 45.12 84.40 -62.02
C ALA A 57 45.92 83.09 -61.99
N ILE A 58 45.22 81.95 -61.99
CA ILE A 58 45.83 80.61 -62.13
C ILE A 58 46.32 80.39 -63.58
N PRO A 59 47.54 79.86 -63.80
CA PRO A 59 48.08 79.58 -65.13
C PRO A 59 47.25 78.59 -65.97
N ALA A 60 47.40 78.64 -67.29
CA ALA A 60 46.65 77.82 -68.25
C ALA A 60 46.80 76.29 -68.09
N SER A 61 47.87 75.82 -67.43
CA SER A 61 48.07 74.40 -67.12
C SER A 61 47.55 73.98 -65.74
N GLY A 62 46.87 74.87 -65.02
CA GLY A 62 46.06 74.54 -63.84
C GLY A 62 46.82 74.16 -62.57
N ASN A 63 48.13 74.45 -62.44
CA ASN A 63 48.91 74.27 -61.20
C ASN A 63 49.50 75.61 -60.73
N TRP A 64 49.63 75.81 -59.41
CA TRP A 64 50.12 77.05 -58.79
C TRP A 64 50.87 76.83 -57.45
N THR A 65 51.58 77.85 -56.95
CA THR A 65 52.38 77.81 -55.69
C THR A 65 52.45 79.19 -55.00
N ILE A 66 52.29 79.28 -53.67
CA ILE A 66 52.25 80.55 -52.88
C ILE A 66 52.89 80.35 -51.47
N THR A 67 53.51 81.40 -50.88
CA THR A 67 54.29 81.38 -49.60
C THR A 67 54.24 82.75 -48.86
N VAL A 68 53.87 82.88 -47.55
CA VAL A 68 53.59 84.24 -46.93
C VAL A 68 53.49 84.47 -45.39
N GLY A 69 53.27 85.77 -45.00
CA GLY A 69 52.92 86.39 -43.68
C GLY A 69 51.98 87.67 -43.81
N ASP A 70 51.74 88.47 -42.75
CA ASP A 70 50.49 89.26 -42.35
C ASP A 70 50.23 90.79 -42.76
N GLY A 71 48.94 91.27 -42.91
CA GLY A 71 48.40 92.72 -42.96
C GLY A 71 47.17 93.10 -43.91
N GLY A 72 46.21 94.09 -43.81
CA GLY A 72 45.50 94.92 -42.75
C GLY A 72 44.65 96.22 -43.13
N ASN A 73 43.32 96.36 -42.75
CA ASN A 73 42.47 97.58 -42.31
C ASN A 73 41.65 98.66 -43.20
N TYR A 74 40.61 99.34 -42.60
CA TYR A 74 40.03 100.79 -42.58
C TYR A 74 39.13 101.55 -43.67
N PRO A 75 37.80 101.93 -43.45
CA PRO A 75 37.08 103.30 -43.60
C PRO A 75 35.82 103.61 -42.64
N SER A 76 35.18 104.79 -42.26
CA SER A 76 34.71 106.13 -42.87
C SER A 76 34.80 107.52 -42.09
N GLY A 77 33.78 108.38 -41.73
CA GLY A 77 33.98 109.81 -41.24
C GLY A 77 33.36 110.65 -40.02
N SER A 78 34.11 111.57 -39.25
CA SER A 78 33.86 112.57 -38.08
C SER A 78 35.01 113.70 -37.77
N ASP A 79 34.97 114.58 -36.70
CA ASP A 79 35.48 116.05 -36.48
C ASP A 79 36.57 116.47 -35.38
N GLY A 80 37.07 117.71 -34.94
CA GLY A 80 37.02 119.25 -35.14
C GLY A 80 37.76 120.10 -33.98
N ILE A 81 37.99 121.45 -33.75
CA ILE A 81 38.15 122.85 -34.38
C ILE A 81 38.61 123.99 -33.29
N LEU A 82 38.93 125.37 -33.24
CA LEU A 82 38.91 126.77 -33.91
C LEU A 82 39.81 127.93 -33.18
N VAL A 83 40.38 129.10 -33.73
CA VAL A 83 41.07 130.32 -32.99
C VAL A 83 41.20 131.82 -33.64
N ASP A 84 42.12 132.79 -33.22
CA ASP A 84 42.12 134.35 -33.36
C ASP A 84 43.50 135.24 -33.33
N GLY A 85 43.58 136.62 -33.57
CA GLY A 85 44.79 137.60 -33.43
C GLY A 85 44.79 139.16 -33.90
N THR A 86 45.82 140.09 -33.66
CA THR A 86 45.96 141.58 -34.13
C THR A 86 47.33 142.42 -33.95
N TYR A 87 47.93 143.23 -34.92
CA TYR A 87 49.28 144.03 -34.86
C TYR A 87 49.67 145.25 -35.93
N ASP A 88 50.92 145.53 -36.57
CA ASP A 88 51.46 146.85 -37.27
C ASP A 88 52.43 147.03 -38.63
N ILE A 89 52.76 148.21 -39.39
CA ILE A 89 53.64 148.51 -40.72
C ILE A 89 54.41 149.93 -41.07
N ARG A 90 55.44 150.14 -42.03
CA ARG A 90 56.12 151.43 -42.68
C ARG A 90 56.89 151.52 -44.14
N PHE A 91 58.04 152.31 -44.38
CA PHE A 91 58.75 152.91 -45.65
C PHE A 91 60.17 152.45 -46.23
N GLY A 92 60.45 152.43 -47.57
CA GLY A 92 61.81 152.04 -48.11
C GLY A 92 62.45 152.77 -49.33
N SER A 93 63.51 152.15 -49.92
CA SER A 93 64.25 152.58 -51.14
C SER A 93 64.39 151.44 -52.19
N ARG A 94 64.71 151.79 -53.45
CA ARG A 94 64.72 150.93 -54.66
C ARG A 94 66.13 150.49 -55.09
N ASP A 95 66.34 149.44 -55.91
CA ASP A 95 65.42 148.49 -56.57
C ASP A 95 66.00 147.06 -56.43
N GLY A 96 65.16 146.03 -56.38
CA GLY A 96 65.56 144.67 -55.96
C GLY A 96 66.44 143.90 -56.96
N GLY A 97 67.59 143.41 -56.50
CA GLY A 97 68.68 142.97 -57.37
C GLY A 97 69.47 144.19 -57.84
N ASP A 98 70.28 144.80 -56.98
CA ASP A 98 71.28 144.11 -56.14
C ASP A 98 71.25 144.49 -54.64
N ALA A 99 71.97 143.70 -53.85
CA ALA A 99 72.56 143.97 -52.54
C ALA A 99 71.77 144.75 -51.44
N SER A 100 71.60 144.05 -50.31
CA SER A 100 71.86 144.53 -48.93
C SER A 100 71.14 145.77 -48.35
N ALA A 101 70.66 145.55 -47.13
CA ALA A 101 70.80 146.45 -45.97
C ALA A 101 70.13 147.84 -45.96
N LEU A 102 69.68 148.13 -44.73
CA LEU A 102 69.67 149.46 -44.13
C LEU A 102 70.86 150.32 -44.61
N SER A 103 70.56 151.43 -45.24
CA SER A 103 71.35 152.65 -45.13
C SER A 103 70.54 153.62 -44.27
N SER A 104 71.18 154.36 -43.36
CA SER A 104 70.48 155.17 -42.35
C SER A 104 70.97 156.62 -42.36
N SER A 105 70.15 157.54 -42.87
CA SER A 105 70.37 159.00 -42.82
C SER A 105 69.07 159.75 -43.22
N PHE A 106 68.71 160.92 -42.67
CA PHE A 106 69.16 161.66 -41.49
C PHE A 106 68.13 162.79 -41.24
N VAL A 107 67.97 163.26 -40.01
CA VAL A 107 67.35 164.59 -39.75
C VAL A 107 68.27 165.38 -38.82
N VAL A 108 69.15 166.20 -39.41
CA VAL A 108 70.02 167.11 -38.63
C VAL A 108 69.18 168.26 -38.08
N THR A 109 69.30 168.52 -36.78
CA THR A 109 68.81 169.76 -36.15
C THR A 109 69.96 170.41 -35.39
N VAL A 110 70.11 171.74 -35.46
CA VAL A 110 71.16 172.50 -34.76
C VAL A 110 70.53 173.75 -34.15
N ASP A 111 70.82 174.02 -32.88
CA ASP A 111 70.35 175.21 -32.14
C ASP A 111 71.46 175.68 -31.18
N GLY A 112 71.69 177.00 -31.08
CA GLY A 112 72.87 177.59 -30.40
C GLY A 112 73.37 178.87 -31.08
N ALA A 113 73.85 179.86 -30.30
CA ALA A 113 73.70 181.28 -30.70
C ALA A 113 74.93 182.22 -30.72
N ASP A 114 76.15 181.84 -30.30
CA ASP A 114 77.30 182.79 -30.21
C ASP A 114 78.63 182.35 -30.88
N LEU A 115 78.70 181.13 -31.45
CA LEU A 115 79.91 180.61 -32.13
C LEU A 115 80.24 181.42 -33.41
N SER A 116 81.27 182.26 -33.34
CA SER A 116 81.66 183.17 -34.44
C SER A 116 83.11 183.02 -34.94
N ALA A 117 83.83 181.99 -34.49
CA ALA A 117 85.25 181.80 -34.85
C ALA A 117 85.72 180.33 -35.02
N ILE A 118 84.81 179.34 -35.03
CA ILE A 118 85.15 177.94 -35.33
C ILE A 118 84.54 177.54 -36.68
N ASP A 119 85.38 177.05 -37.59
CA ASP A 119 84.97 176.49 -38.88
C ASP A 119 85.00 174.96 -38.78
N LEU A 120 83.86 174.29 -39.01
CA LEU A 120 83.68 172.86 -38.81
C LEU A 120 83.30 172.19 -40.14
N THR A 121 84.27 171.53 -40.76
CA THR A 121 84.05 170.77 -42.00
C THR A 121 84.18 169.27 -41.74
N ALA A 122 83.04 168.57 -41.66
CA ALA A 122 83.02 167.12 -41.57
C ALA A 122 83.30 166.48 -42.95
N GLY A 123 84.56 166.10 -43.18
CA GLY A 123 84.98 165.42 -44.41
C GLY A 123 84.58 163.93 -44.43
N SER A 124 84.10 163.45 -45.56
CA SER A 124 83.74 162.04 -45.78
C SER A 124 84.93 161.20 -46.27
N ASP A 125 85.05 159.95 -45.81
CA ASP A 125 85.87 158.97 -46.53
C ASP A 125 85.17 158.55 -47.84
N THR A 126 85.97 158.32 -48.88
CA THR A 126 85.58 157.95 -50.24
C THR A 126 86.42 156.76 -50.79
N GLY A 127 87.16 156.08 -49.91
CA GLY A 127 88.02 154.94 -50.23
C GLY A 127 87.27 153.64 -50.50
N SER A 128 86.82 153.41 -51.73
CA SER A 128 86.28 152.11 -52.14
C SER A 128 87.40 151.08 -52.42
N SER A 129 87.39 149.96 -51.70
CA SER A 129 88.11 148.74 -52.09
C SER A 129 87.33 147.49 -51.68
N SER A 130 87.38 146.44 -52.50
CA SER A 130 86.29 145.46 -52.62
C SER A 130 86.52 144.13 -51.89
N SER A 131 87.16 144.15 -50.71
CA SER A 131 87.37 142.93 -49.91
C SER A 131 87.86 143.19 -48.48
N ASP A 132 86.95 143.43 -47.53
CA ASP A 132 87.14 142.94 -46.14
C ASP A 132 85.82 142.88 -45.34
N ASN A 133 85.89 142.36 -44.12
CA ASN A 133 84.76 142.09 -43.23
C ASN A 133 84.08 143.37 -42.72
N TYR A 134 82.74 143.43 -42.86
CA TYR A 134 81.91 144.39 -42.11
C TYR A 134 81.61 143.91 -40.67
N THR A 135 82.67 143.60 -39.93
CA THR A 135 82.72 144.12 -38.55
C THR A 135 82.94 145.62 -38.69
N ALA A 136 81.92 146.44 -38.41
CA ALA A 136 82.07 147.88 -38.49
C ALA A 136 83.25 148.34 -37.61
N ASP A 137 84.15 149.16 -38.17
CA ASP A 137 85.10 149.96 -37.40
C ASP A 137 84.60 151.42 -37.34
N ARG A 138 84.72 152.07 -36.17
CA ARG A 138 83.60 152.89 -35.64
C ARG A 138 84.03 154.20 -34.94
N THR A 139 85.25 154.66 -35.20
CA THR A 139 85.80 155.89 -34.63
C THR A 139 85.60 157.10 -35.55
N PRO A 140 84.76 158.10 -35.20
CA PRO A 140 84.73 159.36 -35.92
C PRO A 140 85.99 160.18 -35.61
N THR A 141 86.73 160.58 -36.64
CA THR A 141 87.76 161.62 -36.58
C THR A 141 87.13 162.99 -36.84
N VAL A 142 87.48 163.99 -36.03
CA VAL A 142 87.12 165.39 -36.29
C VAL A 142 88.40 166.23 -36.35
N GLU A 143 88.53 167.07 -37.37
CA GLU A 143 89.69 167.93 -37.58
C GLU A 143 89.35 169.39 -37.31
N PHE A 144 90.19 170.07 -36.54
CA PHE A 144 90.00 171.46 -36.11
C PHE A 144 91.29 172.26 -36.40
N THR A 145 91.18 173.48 -36.93
CA THR A 145 92.36 174.34 -37.18
C THR A 145 92.50 175.45 -36.16
N ALA A 146 93.67 175.55 -35.54
CA ALA A 146 94.02 176.55 -34.53
C ALA A 146 94.76 177.76 -35.12
N GLY A 147 94.44 178.96 -34.61
CA GLY A 147 95.15 180.20 -34.94
C GLY A 147 96.62 180.18 -34.53
N ALA A 148 97.48 180.87 -35.27
CA ALA A 148 98.91 180.91 -34.99
C ALA A 148 99.20 181.66 -33.67
N GLY A 149 99.66 180.92 -32.66
CA GLY A 149 99.91 181.41 -31.30
C GLY A 149 98.79 181.10 -30.29
N ASP A 150 97.70 180.48 -30.73
CA ASP A 150 96.57 180.09 -29.88
C ASP A 150 96.67 178.61 -29.49
N THR A 151 96.23 178.28 -28.27
CA THR A 151 96.15 176.89 -27.79
C THR A 151 94.70 176.44 -27.74
N LEU A 152 94.39 175.32 -28.39
CA LEU A 152 93.14 174.60 -28.25
C LEU A 152 93.28 173.45 -27.25
N GLU A 153 92.22 173.20 -26.52
CA GLU A 153 91.98 172.05 -25.65
C GLU A 153 90.57 171.55 -25.97
N ILE A 154 90.39 170.27 -26.26
CA ILE A 154 89.08 169.70 -26.61
C ILE A 154 88.70 168.66 -25.56
N ASP A 155 87.54 168.84 -24.95
CA ASP A 155 86.98 167.91 -23.98
C ASP A 155 85.70 167.26 -24.55
N TRP A 156 85.58 165.93 -24.45
CA TRP A 156 84.43 165.16 -24.93
C TRP A 156 83.57 164.68 -23.76
N ASP A 157 82.24 164.82 -23.81
CA ASP A 157 81.36 164.23 -22.78
C ASP A 157 81.10 162.74 -23.04
N ASP A 158 81.69 161.88 -22.20
CA ASP A 158 81.46 160.42 -22.26
C ASP A 158 80.13 159.98 -21.61
N GLY A 159 79.33 160.92 -21.12
CA GLY A 159 78.11 160.71 -20.33
C GLY A 159 78.34 160.77 -18.82
N ASN A 160 79.61 160.84 -18.38
CA ASN A 160 80.00 161.07 -16.98
C ASN A 160 80.71 162.42 -16.78
N GLY A 161 80.77 163.26 -17.83
CA GLY A 161 81.43 164.55 -17.85
C GLY A 161 82.55 164.66 -18.88
N PHE A 162 83.00 165.89 -19.08
CA PHE A 162 83.98 166.28 -20.10
C PHE A 162 85.39 165.75 -19.80
N GLN A 163 85.90 164.91 -20.71
CA GLN A 163 87.24 164.30 -20.68
C GLN A 163 88.16 164.97 -21.71
N ALA A 164 89.35 165.42 -21.31
CA ALA A 164 90.32 166.03 -22.22
C ALA A 164 90.84 165.03 -23.27
N VAL A 165 90.42 165.22 -24.53
CA VAL A 165 90.79 164.41 -25.70
C VAL A 165 92.17 164.83 -26.24
N GLY A 166 92.55 166.10 -26.06
CA GLY A 166 93.91 166.56 -26.33
C GLY A 166 94.06 168.09 -26.31
N THR A 167 95.32 168.52 -26.34
CA THR A 167 95.73 169.93 -26.44
C THR A 167 96.68 170.14 -27.61
N GLY A 168 96.62 171.32 -28.24
CA GLY A 168 97.49 171.66 -29.38
C GLY A 168 97.62 173.17 -29.60
N THR A 169 98.80 173.63 -30.02
CA THR A 169 99.13 175.06 -30.15
C THR A 169 99.59 175.39 -31.58
N GLY A 170 98.70 175.95 -32.38
CA GLY A 170 98.95 176.44 -33.75
C GLY A 170 99.14 175.35 -34.82
N GLY A 171 98.17 175.21 -35.74
CA GLY A 171 98.19 174.23 -36.84
C GLY A 171 96.81 173.65 -37.12
N SER A 172 96.69 172.77 -38.12
CA SER A 172 95.52 171.88 -38.20
C SER A 172 95.77 170.68 -37.28
N GLN A 173 94.74 170.32 -36.52
CA GLN A 173 94.78 169.33 -35.46
C GLN A 173 93.66 168.31 -35.67
N THR A 174 93.99 167.12 -36.16
CA THR A 174 93.06 165.98 -36.18
C THR A 174 92.97 165.40 -34.77
N PHE A 175 91.76 165.35 -34.20
CA PHE A 175 91.50 164.66 -32.94
C PHE A 175 90.64 163.42 -33.24
N THR A 176 91.25 162.24 -33.10
CA THR A 176 90.56 160.95 -33.16
C THR A 176 89.97 160.64 -31.80
N ASN A 177 88.65 160.45 -31.70
CA ASN A 177 88.06 159.85 -30.51
C ASN A 177 88.41 158.34 -30.49
N PRO A 178 89.14 157.82 -29.49
CA PRO A 178 89.52 156.41 -29.44
C PRO A 178 88.33 155.47 -29.12
N ASN A 179 87.17 155.99 -28.73
CA ASN A 179 85.99 155.20 -28.41
C ASN A 179 85.16 154.91 -29.67
N ALA A 180 85.26 153.68 -30.16
CA ALA A 180 84.44 153.14 -31.24
C ALA A 180 83.03 152.77 -30.73
N TYR A 181 81.97 153.36 -31.30
CA TYR A 181 80.58 153.18 -30.80
C TYR A 181 79.99 151.79 -31.06
N PRO A 182 79.31 151.13 -30.11
CA PRO A 182 78.56 149.89 -30.34
C PRO A 182 77.34 150.04 -31.28
N THR A 183 76.79 148.91 -31.76
CA THR A 183 75.55 148.87 -32.57
C THR A 183 74.32 148.82 -31.67
N GLY A 184 73.24 149.53 -32.05
CA GLY A 184 71.93 149.40 -31.40
C GLY A 184 71.63 150.37 -30.25
N PHE A 185 72.31 151.51 -30.17
CA PHE A 185 71.83 152.63 -29.36
C PHE A 185 70.72 153.41 -30.09
N ALA A 186 69.85 154.05 -29.31
CA ALA A 186 68.85 154.99 -29.81
C ALA A 186 69.52 156.23 -30.43
N PRO A 187 68.80 157.04 -31.23
CA PRO A 187 69.27 158.37 -31.65
C PRO A 187 69.42 159.26 -30.41
N GLU A 188 70.64 159.32 -29.88
CA GLU A 188 71.04 160.15 -28.75
C GLU A 188 71.98 161.25 -29.22
N ASP A 189 71.60 162.50 -28.95
CA ASP A 189 72.44 163.67 -29.15
C ASP A 189 73.75 163.57 -28.33
N LYS A 190 74.90 163.85 -28.97
CA LYS A 190 76.23 163.85 -28.32
C LYS A 190 76.95 165.17 -28.51
N THR A 191 77.54 165.69 -27.42
CA THR A 191 78.09 167.04 -27.35
C THR A 191 79.59 167.07 -27.03
N ILE A 192 80.33 167.96 -27.69
CA ILE A 192 81.76 168.23 -27.44
C ILE A 192 81.96 169.65 -26.88
N GLN A 193 82.93 169.84 -25.98
CA GLN A 193 83.42 171.17 -25.58
C GLN A 193 84.76 171.48 -26.28
N VAL A 194 84.87 172.69 -26.84
CA VAL A 194 86.12 173.22 -27.40
C VAL A 194 86.54 174.45 -26.60
N ARG A 195 87.73 174.38 -25.98
CA ARG A 195 88.34 175.47 -25.21
C ARG A 195 89.49 176.10 -26.01
N SER A 196 89.49 177.42 -26.12
CA SER A 196 90.54 178.18 -26.81
C SER A 196 91.20 179.16 -25.84
N THR A 197 92.52 179.31 -25.90
CA THR A 197 93.30 180.20 -25.01
C THR A 197 94.29 181.07 -25.78
N LYS A 198 94.21 182.40 -25.56
CA LYS A 198 95.03 183.45 -26.21
C LYS A 198 95.47 184.50 -25.19
N GLU A 199 96.78 184.79 -25.14
CA GLU A 199 97.42 185.76 -24.21
C GLU A 199 96.99 185.65 -22.72
N GLY A 200 96.54 184.47 -22.26
CA GLY A 200 96.11 184.23 -20.88
C GLY A 200 94.60 184.40 -20.62
N VAL A 201 93.79 184.57 -21.66
CA VAL A 201 92.31 184.54 -21.60
C VAL A 201 91.80 183.30 -22.33
N SER A 202 90.77 182.64 -21.79
CA SER A 202 90.19 181.40 -22.34
C SER A 202 88.67 181.51 -22.57
N THR A 203 88.16 180.84 -23.61
CA THR A 203 86.73 180.67 -23.93
C THR A 203 86.39 179.18 -24.13
N VAL A 204 85.11 178.79 -23.99
CA VAL A 204 84.62 177.40 -24.11
C VAL A 204 83.24 177.39 -24.78
N GLU A 205 83.00 176.53 -25.77
CA GLU A 205 81.72 176.39 -26.51
C GLU A 205 81.38 174.92 -26.86
N GLU A 206 80.10 174.64 -27.16
CA GLU A 206 79.51 173.28 -27.31
C GLU A 206 78.84 173.02 -28.68
N ILE A 207 78.91 171.78 -29.21
CA ILE A 207 78.42 171.36 -30.56
C ILE A 207 77.83 169.93 -30.52
N THR A 208 76.74 169.63 -31.27
CA THR A 208 75.90 168.39 -31.14
C THR A 208 75.49 167.73 -32.49
N PHE A 209 75.20 166.40 -32.53
CA PHE A 209 74.86 165.59 -33.74
C PHE A 209 73.85 164.42 -33.50
N THR A 210 73.05 163.99 -34.52
CA THR A 210 71.92 163.00 -34.40
C THR A 210 71.65 162.13 -35.67
N PHE A 211 71.58 160.79 -35.64
CA PHE A 211 71.65 159.87 -36.83
C PHE A 211 70.51 158.80 -36.93
N ASP A 212 69.79 158.63 -38.08
CA ASP A 212 68.87 157.46 -38.39
C ASP A 212 68.32 157.42 -39.87
N HIS A 213 67.84 156.26 -40.41
CA HIS A 213 66.62 155.99 -41.27
C HIS A 213 66.48 154.53 -41.87
N GLN A 214 65.37 154.25 -42.61
CA GLN A 214 64.96 153.09 -43.49
C GLN A 214 63.97 152.04 -42.88
N ALA A 215 63.17 151.33 -43.71
CA ALA A 215 61.97 150.57 -43.30
C ALA A 215 61.41 149.52 -44.34
N ILE A 216 60.23 148.90 -44.12
CA ILE A 216 59.81 147.50 -44.48
C ILE A 216 58.47 147.37 -45.26
N ALA A 217 58.30 146.30 -46.06
CA ALA A 217 57.10 145.99 -46.87
C ALA A 217 56.07 145.01 -46.21
N PRO A 218 54.77 145.09 -46.56
CA PRO A 218 53.67 144.31 -45.96
C PRO A 218 53.52 142.85 -46.43
N THR A 219 53.00 141.97 -45.57
CA THR A 219 52.50 140.61 -45.92
C THR A 219 51.04 140.41 -45.45
N GLY A 220 50.34 139.33 -45.87
CA GLY A 220 49.09 138.89 -45.24
C GLY A 220 48.29 137.76 -45.93
N GLY A 221 47.37 137.12 -45.18
CA GLY A 221 46.52 135.97 -45.55
C GLY A 221 45.44 135.66 -44.50
N VAL A 222 44.60 134.63 -44.69
CA VAL A 222 43.51 134.28 -43.77
C VAL A 222 44.05 133.61 -42.49
N VAL A 223 43.41 133.87 -41.34
CA VAL A 223 43.56 133.08 -40.11
C VAL A 223 42.56 131.91 -40.17
N GLU A 224 43.04 130.76 -40.64
CA GLU A 224 42.17 129.59 -40.87
C GLU A 224 41.72 128.91 -39.58
N THR A 225 40.51 128.33 -39.65
CA THR A 225 39.87 127.63 -38.53
C THR A 225 39.70 126.13 -38.75
N GLY A 226 39.68 125.69 -40.02
CA GLY A 226 39.45 124.30 -40.42
C GLY A 226 40.72 123.47 -40.62
N SER A 227 40.54 122.25 -41.14
CA SER A 227 41.63 121.28 -41.35
C SER A 227 42.45 121.51 -42.63
N GLY A 228 42.00 122.42 -43.51
CA GLY A 228 42.64 122.74 -44.78
C GLY A 228 43.09 124.20 -44.83
N ALA A 229 44.30 124.46 -45.34
CA ALA A 229 44.98 125.76 -45.28
C ALA A 229 44.38 126.90 -46.15
N ASP A 230 43.23 126.66 -46.79
CA ASP A 230 42.49 127.61 -47.62
C ASP A 230 40.95 127.49 -47.40
N PHE A 231 40.52 126.88 -46.27
CA PHE A 231 39.12 126.51 -45.98
C PHE A 231 38.71 126.82 -44.53
N THR A 232 37.74 127.73 -44.37
CA THR A 232 37.16 128.11 -43.08
C THR A 232 35.65 127.89 -43.02
N ASN A 233 35.13 127.57 -41.83
CA ASN A 233 33.70 127.62 -41.51
C ASN A 233 33.28 128.93 -40.78
N ASP A 234 34.13 129.96 -40.77
CA ASP A 234 33.76 131.31 -40.37
C ASP A 234 33.31 132.14 -41.58
N SER A 235 32.04 132.59 -41.55
CA SER A 235 31.47 133.51 -42.54
C SER A 235 32.04 134.93 -42.48
N THR A 236 32.87 135.26 -41.48
CA THR A 236 33.46 136.60 -41.23
C THR A 236 35.01 136.55 -41.12
N PRO A 237 35.70 135.95 -42.11
CA PRO A 237 37.10 135.55 -41.96
C PRO A 237 38.04 136.72 -41.70
N THR A 238 38.98 136.48 -40.78
CA THR A 238 40.00 137.46 -40.39
C THR A 238 41.23 137.33 -41.28
N ILE A 239 41.66 138.43 -41.90
CA ILE A 239 42.94 138.50 -42.60
C ILE A 239 44.00 139.02 -41.63
N ALA A 240 45.11 138.29 -41.48
CA ALA A 240 46.29 138.67 -40.71
C ALA A 240 47.50 138.93 -41.61
N GLY A 241 48.52 139.62 -41.12
CA GLY A 241 49.76 139.85 -41.87
C GLY A 241 50.89 140.47 -41.04
N VAL A 242 51.92 141.07 -41.67
CA VAL A 242 52.98 141.81 -40.95
C VAL A 242 53.49 143.11 -41.59
N GLY A 243 54.18 143.90 -40.75
CA GLY A 243 55.03 145.06 -41.05
C GLY A 243 55.96 145.51 -39.89
N GLU A 244 55.68 146.65 -39.21
CA GLU A 244 56.72 147.63 -38.78
C GLU A 244 56.38 148.94 -37.99
N VAL A 245 55.16 149.24 -37.53
CA VAL A 245 54.88 150.43 -36.64
C VAL A 245 54.64 151.80 -37.28
N GLY A 246 53.41 152.05 -37.76
CA GLY A 246 52.88 153.41 -38.00
C GLY A 246 51.92 153.65 -39.20
N ALA A 247 51.70 152.66 -40.08
CA ALA A 247 51.04 152.82 -41.39
C ALA A 247 49.49 152.83 -41.41
N THR A 248 48.95 152.82 -42.63
CA THR A 248 47.60 152.35 -42.99
C THR A 248 47.71 151.17 -43.97
N ILE A 249 47.02 150.07 -43.66
CA ILE A 249 46.75 148.93 -44.55
C ILE A 249 45.39 149.09 -45.22
N GLU A 250 45.32 148.80 -46.51
CA GLU A 250 44.08 148.66 -47.29
C GLU A 250 43.95 147.24 -47.85
N ILE A 251 42.82 146.59 -47.60
CA ILE A 251 42.46 145.28 -48.15
C ILE A 251 41.42 145.45 -49.25
N LYS A 252 41.62 144.75 -50.35
CA LYS A 252 40.74 144.72 -51.52
C LYS A 252 40.46 143.28 -51.93
N LEU A 253 39.20 143.01 -52.27
CA LEU A 253 38.83 141.77 -52.95
C LEU A 253 38.80 142.01 -54.46
N GLY A 254 39.50 141.17 -55.22
CA GLY A 254 39.77 141.37 -56.65
C GLY A 254 41.01 142.23 -56.94
N SER A 255 41.13 142.72 -58.19
CA SER A 255 42.31 143.44 -58.67
C SER A 255 42.34 144.91 -58.21
N GLY A 256 43.53 145.53 -58.19
CA GLY A 256 43.81 146.76 -57.44
C GLY A 256 42.94 148.02 -57.70
N ALA A 257 42.14 148.04 -58.77
CA ALA A 257 41.14 149.08 -59.03
C ALA A 257 39.83 148.91 -58.23
N SER A 258 39.60 147.77 -57.57
CA SER A 258 38.49 147.56 -56.65
C SER A 258 38.47 148.61 -55.52
N PRO A 259 37.29 148.91 -54.94
CA PRO A 259 37.21 149.64 -53.69
C PRO A 259 37.88 148.85 -52.56
N THR A 260 38.47 149.57 -51.61
CA THR A 260 38.96 149.02 -50.35
C THR A 260 37.76 148.50 -49.54
N VAL A 261 37.76 147.19 -49.23
CA VAL A 261 36.65 146.53 -48.53
C VAL A 261 36.82 146.58 -47.01
N ALA A 262 38.07 146.64 -46.56
CA ALA A 262 38.46 146.86 -45.17
C ALA A 262 39.81 147.60 -45.18
N SER A 263 40.04 148.45 -44.19
CA SER A 263 41.32 149.12 -43.99
C SER A 263 41.57 149.26 -42.51
N THR A 264 42.82 149.07 -42.09
CA THR A 264 43.20 149.26 -40.69
C THR A 264 44.44 150.13 -40.64
N THR A 265 44.49 151.11 -39.73
CA THR A 265 45.79 151.49 -39.19
C THR A 265 46.27 150.34 -38.31
N VAL A 266 47.51 150.44 -37.91
CA VAL A 266 48.30 149.32 -37.50
C VAL A 266 48.98 149.72 -36.18
N ASP A 267 49.05 148.81 -35.19
CA ASP A 267 49.32 149.16 -33.77
C ASP A 267 50.40 148.28 -33.09
N GLY A 268 51.13 148.88 -32.14
CA GLY A 268 52.60 149.02 -32.05
C GLY A 268 53.54 147.80 -32.01
N ALA A 269 53.13 146.63 -32.48
CA ALA A 269 53.88 145.36 -32.36
C ALA A 269 54.27 144.68 -33.70
N GLY A 270 53.94 145.25 -34.85
CA GLY A 270 54.59 144.91 -36.13
C GLY A 270 54.03 143.75 -36.97
N ASN A 271 52.99 143.01 -36.57
CA ASN A 271 52.26 142.07 -37.48
C ASN A 271 51.05 142.78 -38.17
N TRP A 272 49.78 142.29 -38.17
CA TRP A 272 48.47 143.04 -38.28
C TRP A 272 47.26 142.09 -38.40
N THR A 273 46.02 142.58 -38.20
CA THR A 273 44.75 141.92 -38.66
C THR A 273 43.65 142.90 -39.08
N VAL A 274 42.70 142.43 -39.92
CA VAL A 274 41.36 143.02 -40.08
C VAL A 274 40.34 141.96 -40.51
N ASN A 275 39.15 141.98 -39.90
CA ASN A 275 38.04 141.09 -40.26
C ASN A 275 37.37 141.54 -41.55
N LEU A 276 37.08 140.61 -42.46
CA LEU A 276 36.29 140.91 -43.65
C LEU A 276 34.79 141.04 -43.29
N PRO A 277 34.01 141.87 -44.02
CA PRO A 277 32.56 141.83 -43.92
C PRO A 277 32.04 140.44 -44.30
N SER A 278 30.90 140.03 -43.71
CA SER A 278 30.38 138.67 -43.87
C SER A 278 30.27 138.25 -45.34
N LEU A 279 30.85 137.09 -45.63
CA LEU A 279 30.92 136.42 -46.91
C LEU A 279 29.97 135.23 -46.92
N SER A 280 29.45 134.91 -48.09
CA SER A 280 28.73 133.67 -48.35
C SER A 280 29.69 132.55 -48.71
N ASP A 281 29.34 131.31 -48.41
CA ASP A 281 30.06 130.11 -48.79
C ASP A 281 30.51 130.15 -50.28
N GLY A 282 31.79 129.90 -50.53
CA GLY A 282 32.45 130.13 -51.81
C GLY A 282 33.87 130.71 -51.72
N THR A 283 34.53 130.87 -52.88
CA THR A 283 35.97 131.19 -52.98
C THR A 283 36.24 132.66 -53.39
N TYR A 284 37.17 133.32 -52.68
CA TYR A 284 37.47 134.76 -52.81
C TYR A 284 38.95 135.04 -53.15
N GLN A 285 39.27 136.24 -53.65
CA GLN A 285 40.60 136.64 -54.16
C GLN A 285 41.07 137.97 -53.53
N LEU A 286 42.33 138.04 -53.07
CA LEU A 286 42.84 139.02 -52.10
C LEU A 286 44.00 139.90 -52.63
N THR A 287 43.93 141.20 -52.33
CA THR A 287 44.90 142.27 -52.65
C THR A 287 45.11 143.18 -51.43
N ILE A 288 46.34 143.66 -51.20
CA ILE A 288 46.77 144.35 -49.96
C ILE A 288 47.69 145.55 -50.31
N ARG A 289 47.49 146.74 -49.71
CA ARG A 289 48.33 147.96 -49.92
C ARG A 289 48.71 148.59 -48.58
N SER A 290 49.94 149.12 -48.44
CA SER A 290 50.43 149.81 -47.23
C SER A 290 51.03 151.19 -47.56
N GLU A 291 50.84 152.17 -46.66
CA GLU A 291 51.33 153.57 -46.76
C GLU A 291 51.44 154.19 -45.35
N ASP A 292 52.55 154.86 -45.01
CA ASP A 292 52.80 155.45 -43.68
C ASP A 292 53.14 156.95 -43.67
N GLN A 293 53.73 157.45 -42.58
CA GLN A 293 53.39 158.78 -42.02
C GLN A 293 53.96 160.01 -42.78
N ALA A 294 54.89 159.81 -43.70
CA ALA A 294 55.40 160.81 -44.67
C ALA A 294 55.28 160.47 -46.19
N GLY A 295 54.39 159.55 -46.62
CA GLY A 295 53.89 159.45 -48.02
C GLY A 295 54.44 158.42 -49.04
N ASN A 296 55.40 157.52 -48.74
CA ASN A 296 55.74 156.40 -49.66
C ASN A 296 54.78 155.19 -49.46
N SER A 297 54.71 154.23 -50.40
CA SER A 297 53.76 153.09 -50.30
C SER A 297 54.16 151.83 -51.08
N PHE A 298 53.53 150.69 -50.74
CA PHE A 298 53.78 149.34 -51.29
C PHE A 298 52.46 148.57 -51.52
N GLN A 299 52.43 147.59 -52.45
CA GLN A 299 51.25 146.75 -52.71
C GLN A 299 51.60 145.28 -53.01
N LEU A 300 50.79 144.35 -52.49
CA LEU A 300 50.78 142.91 -52.72
C LEU A 300 49.47 142.48 -53.41
N SER A 301 49.46 141.45 -54.26
CA SER A 301 48.23 140.96 -54.94
C SER A 301 48.38 139.51 -55.40
N GLY A 302 47.42 138.62 -55.07
CA GLY A 302 47.35 137.28 -55.69
C GLY A 302 46.95 136.06 -54.84
N SER A 303 46.39 136.20 -53.63
CA SER A 303 46.00 135.06 -52.76
C SER A 303 44.50 134.75 -52.79
N SER A 304 44.07 133.55 -52.39
CA SER A 304 42.64 133.15 -52.37
C SER A 304 42.31 132.10 -51.31
N PHE A 305 41.05 132.07 -50.84
CA PHE A 305 40.53 131.16 -49.80
C PHE A 305 39.04 130.84 -50.03
N THR A 306 38.49 129.84 -49.33
CA THR A 306 37.09 129.39 -49.44
C THR A 306 36.38 129.36 -48.07
N VAL A 307 35.10 129.72 -48.05
CA VAL A 307 34.19 129.58 -46.89
C VAL A 307 33.22 128.42 -47.13
N ASP A 308 33.00 127.56 -46.13
CA ASP A 308 31.97 126.51 -46.10
C ASP A 308 31.43 126.28 -44.68
N THR A 309 30.13 126.49 -44.47
CA THR A 309 29.49 126.50 -43.14
C THR A 309 28.51 125.35 -42.92
N SER A 310 28.50 124.35 -43.81
CA SER A 310 27.46 123.32 -43.87
C SER A 310 27.86 121.97 -43.24
N ALA A 311 27.01 121.43 -42.37
CA ALA A 311 27.18 120.12 -41.76
C ALA A 311 26.70 118.97 -42.68
N PRO A 312 27.34 117.78 -42.61
CA PRO A 312 26.98 116.60 -43.40
C PRO A 312 25.77 115.84 -42.85
N ALA A 313 25.23 114.93 -43.66
CA ALA A 313 24.24 113.95 -43.24
C ALA A 313 24.78 112.91 -42.23
N THR A 314 23.89 112.46 -41.33
CA THR A 314 24.16 111.37 -40.37
C THR A 314 24.50 110.05 -41.08
N PRO A 315 25.56 109.34 -40.64
CA PRO A 315 25.96 108.07 -41.24
C PRO A 315 24.97 106.93 -40.94
N THR A 316 25.07 105.87 -41.74
CA THR A 316 24.27 104.64 -41.64
C THR A 316 25.14 103.45 -41.24
N LEU A 317 24.54 102.47 -40.55
CA LEU A 317 25.13 101.17 -40.22
C LEU A 317 24.30 100.09 -40.95
N ASP A 318 24.96 99.14 -41.61
CA ASP A 318 24.30 98.13 -42.42
C ASP A 318 23.39 97.19 -41.61
N ALA A 319 22.40 96.60 -42.30
CA ALA A 319 21.36 95.78 -41.68
C ALA A 319 21.88 94.44 -41.13
N THR A 320 22.91 93.87 -41.74
CA THR A 320 23.52 92.58 -41.37
C THR A 320 24.90 92.79 -40.79
N VAL A 321 25.10 92.44 -39.52
CA VAL A 321 26.46 92.18 -39.01
C VAL A 321 26.88 90.84 -39.63
N SER A 322 28.00 90.81 -40.35
CA SER A 322 28.35 89.69 -41.24
C SER A 322 28.80 88.40 -40.54
N HIS A 323 28.75 88.39 -39.20
CA HIS A 323 29.29 87.37 -38.31
C HIS A 323 28.28 87.01 -37.19
N ASP A 324 26.98 87.02 -37.52
CA ASP A 324 25.92 86.52 -36.65
C ASP A 324 25.88 84.98 -36.83
N THR A 325 26.55 84.23 -35.93
CA THR A 325 26.75 82.76 -36.08
C THR A 325 25.56 81.93 -35.60
N GLY A 326 24.52 82.60 -35.08
CA GLY A 326 23.37 81.96 -34.47
C GLY A 326 22.47 81.20 -35.42
N SER A 327 21.44 80.60 -34.82
CA SER A 327 20.32 79.97 -35.52
C SER A 327 19.49 80.95 -36.39
N SER A 328 19.71 82.25 -36.20
CA SER A 328 19.24 83.35 -37.05
C SER A 328 20.42 84.30 -37.33
N ASN A 329 20.30 85.08 -38.41
CA ASN A 329 21.29 86.05 -38.85
C ASN A 329 20.77 87.52 -38.79
N THR A 330 19.81 87.77 -37.89
CA THR A 330 19.11 89.06 -37.77
C THR A 330 18.73 89.46 -36.34
N ASP A 331 18.86 88.56 -35.36
CA ASP A 331 18.62 88.81 -33.94
C ASP A 331 19.88 89.26 -33.19
N GLY A 332 21.07 89.03 -33.75
CA GLY A 332 22.32 89.52 -33.16
C GLY A 332 22.72 88.74 -31.92
N ILE A 333 22.70 87.41 -31.99
CA ILE A 333 23.11 86.48 -30.92
C ILE A 333 24.16 85.55 -31.53
N THR A 334 25.42 85.76 -31.17
CA THR A 334 26.55 85.16 -31.89
C THR A 334 27.66 84.67 -30.97
N SER A 335 28.32 83.58 -31.35
CA SER A 335 29.57 83.11 -30.75
C SER A 335 30.80 83.90 -31.23
N ASP A 336 30.68 84.68 -32.32
CA ASP A 336 31.79 85.47 -32.83
C ASP A 336 32.01 86.76 -32.02
N THR A 337 32.99 86.69 -31.13
CA THR A 337 33.46 87.81 -30.31
C THR A 337 33.98 89.03 -31.10
N ASN A 338 34.28 88.95 -32.40
CA ASN A 338 34.92 90.03 -33.17
C ASN A 338 34.10 90.46 -34.41
N LEU A 339 33.05 91.22 -34.16
CA LEU A 339 32.10 91.69 -35.18
C LEU A 339 32.74 92.59 -36.23
N SER A 340 32.35 92.43 -37.50
CA SER A 340 32.66 93.38 -38.57
C SER A 340 31.48 94.30 -38.86
N LEU A 341 31.68 95.62 -38.74
CA LEU A 341 30.67 96.66 -38.97
C LEU A 341 30.90 97.33 -40.33
N SER A 342 29.84 97.84 -40.98
CA SER A 342 29.91 98.55 -42.27
C SER A 342 28.73 99.50 -42.49
N GLY A 343 28.81 100.38 -43.50
CA GLY A 343 27.70 101.23 -43.93
C GLY A 343 28.08 102.38 -44.87
N THR A 344 27.31 103.47 -44.86
CA THR A 344 27.55 104.67 -45.71
C THR A 344 27.37 106.01 -45.01
N THR A 345 28.10 107.04 -45.47
CA THR A 345 28.09 108.44 -44.99
C THR A 345 28.43 109.40 -46.15
N GLU A 346 28.63 110.70 -45.90
CA GLU A 346 29.14 111.63 -46.93
C GLU A 346 30.63 111.41 -47.23
N ALA A 347 31.06 111.79 -48.45
CA ALA A 347 32.35 111.40 -49.00
C ALA A 347 33.53 112.26 -48.51
N ASN A 348 34.64 111.61 -48.11
CA ASN A 348 35.93 112.15 -47.63
C ASN A 348 35.99 112.72 -46.17
N THR A 349 35.69 111.91 -45.15
CA THR A 349 35.38 112.34 -43.76
C THR A 349 36.08 111.41 -42.69
N ILE A 350 36.29 111.68 -41.36
CA ILE A 350 37.11 110.80 -40.38
C ILE A 350 36.46 109.98 -39.15
N VAL A 351 35.92 108.70 -39.21
CA VAL A 351 34.70 108.14 -38.45
C VAL A 351 34.79 107.80 -36.98
N ASN A 352 33.91 108.39 -36.17
CA ASN A 352 33.74 107.99 -34.79
C ASN A 352 32.76 106.80 -34.67
N VAL A 353 33.26 105.58 -34.41
CA VAL A 353 32.44 104.40 -34.02
C VAL A 353 32.45 104.23 -32.51
N TYR A 354 31.28 104.07 -31.90
CA TYR A 354 31.10 103.93 -30.47
C TYR A 354 30.58 102.53 -30.12
N ILE A 355 31.19 101.90 -29.12
CA ILE A 355 30.68 100.69 -28.46
C ILE A 355 30.40 101.04 -27.00
N ASP A 356 29.20 100.73 -26.51
CA ASP A 356 28.73 101.02 -25.15
C ASP A 356 28.97 102.47 -24.71
N GLY A 357 28.71 103.40 -25.63
CA GLY A 357 28.90 104.85 -25.45
C GLY A 357 30.35 105.33 -25.48
N SER A 358 31.32 104.43 -25.64
CA SER A 358 32.76 104.75 -25.67
C SER A 358 33.29 104.78 -27.11
N LEU A 359 34.03 105.84 -27.47
CA LEU A 359 34.66 105.97 -28.78
C LEU A 359 35.75 104.91 -28.96
N LEU A 360 35.56 104.00 -29.92
CA LEU A 360 36.44 102.87 -30.21
C LEU A 360 37.47 103.20 -31.31
N THR A 361 37.14 104.10 -32.24
CA THR A 361 37.97 104.40 -33.42
C THR A 361 37.58 105.73 -34.04
N SER A 362 38.54 106.42 -34.67
CA SER A 362 38.26 107.19 -35.89
C SER A 362 38.54 106.31 -37.15
N ASP A 363 38.15 106.72 -38.37
CA ASP A 363 38.52 106.03 -39.64
C ASP A 363 38.54 107.05 -40.84
N THR A 364 38.52 106.72 -42.15
CA THR A 364 38.31 107.75 -43.25
C THR A 364 37.40 107.32 -44.43
N SER A 365 36.39 108.12 -44.83
CA SER A 365 35.37 107.73 -45.82
C SER A 365 35.87 107.81 -47.26
N THR A 366 35.45 106.84 -48.07
CA THR A 366 35.84 106.81 -49.49
C THR A 366 35.25 108.00 -50.25
N SER A 367 35.73 108.24 -51.47
CA SER A 367 35.13 109.20 -52.40
C SER A 367 33.68 108.85 -52.82
N THR A 368 33.13 107.73 -52.34
CA THR A 368 31.72 107.32 -52.48
C THR A 368 31.01 107.15 -51.13
N GLY A 369 31.63 107.56 -50.01
CA GLY A 369 31.03 107.52 -48.68
C GLY A 369 30.94 106.15 -47.99
N ALA A 370 31.56 105.09 -48.52
CA ALA A 370 31.41 103.72 -48.01
C ALA A 370 32.35 103.41 -46.83
N TRP A 371 31.98 102.44 -45.96
CA TRP A 371 32.68 102.20 -44.69
C TRP A 371 32.64 100.77 -44.12
N GLY A 372 33.62 100.43 -43.28
CA GLY A 372 33.62 99.22 -42.46
C GLY A 372 34.86 98.97 -41.58
N ARG A 373 34.63 98.61 -40.31
CA ARG A 373 35.66 98.48 -39.24
C ARG A 373 35.24 97.37 -38.26
N SER A 374 36.14 96.46 -37.87
CA SER A 374 35.80 95.42 -36.89
C SER A 374 35.85 95.94 -35.44
N THR A 375 35.06 95.39 -34.53
CA THR A 375 35.02 95.84 -33.12
C THR A 375 36.32 95.52 -32.37
N GLY A 376 37.01 94.45 -32.77
CA GLY A 376 37.90 93.72 -31.87
C GLY A 376 37.09 92.81 -30.95
N VAL A 377 37.79 92.04 -30.11
CA VAL A 377 37.19 91.05 -29.20
C VAL A 377 36.31 91.76 -28.15
N LEU A 378 35.00 91.57 -28.30
CA LEU A 378 33.97 91.85 -27.31
C LEU A 378 33.94 90.73 -26.25
N ALA A 379 33.30 91.02 -25.12
CA ALA A 379 33.14 90.05 -24.03
C ALA A 379 31.82 89.29 -24.16
N GLU A 380 31.71 88.17 -23.46
CA GLU A 380 30.47 87.45 -23.19
C GLU A 380 29.38 88.41 -22.64
N GLY A 381 28.19 88.42 -23.26
CA GLY A 381 27.06 89.29 -22.89
C GLY A 381 26.66 90.33 -23.94
N ALA A 382 25.84 91.30 -23.52
CA ALA A 382 25.18 92.25 -24.41
C ALA A 382 25.93 93.59 -24.57
N HIS A 383 26.01 94.06 -25.82
CA HIS A 383 26.75 95.24 -26.28
C HIS A 383 25.90 96.14 -27.20
N THR A 384 26.28 97.42 -27.31
CA THR A 384 25.54 98.47 -28.05
C THR A 384 26.44 99.32 -28.96
N ILE A 385 25.95 99.76 -30.14
CA ILE A 385 26.76 100.35 -31.22
C ILE A 385 26.14 101.63 -31.82
N GLN A 386 26.92 102.72 -32.05
CA GLN A 386 26.52 104.01 -32.69
C GLN A 386 27.64 104.71 -33.51
N ILE A 387 27.30 105.68 -34.38
CA ILE A 387 28.19 106.42 -35.32
C ILE A 387 27.72 107.87 -35.67
N GLU A 388 28.61 108.76 -36.14
CA GLU A 388 28.42 110.21 -36.51
C GLU A 388 29.46 110.74 -37.55
N ALA A 389 29.38 112.01 -38.05
CA ALA A 389 30.22 112.67 -39.11
C ALA A 389 30.43 114.21 -38.92
N VAL A 390 31.15 115.05 -39.72
CA VAL A 390 32.10 114.87 -40.88
C VAL A 390 31.92 115.79 -42.12
N ASP A 391 32.28 117.07 -42.07
CA ASP A 391 32.78 117.85 -43.23
C ASP A 391 34.24 118.37 -43.02
N ARG A 392 35.00 118.60 -44.09
CA ARG A 392 36.42 119.06 -44.10
C ARG A 392 36.64 120.45 -43.48
N ALA A 393 35.65 121.35 -43.51
CA ALA A 393 35.73 122.62 -42.79
C ALA A 393 35.46 122.46 -41.28
N GLY A 394 35.03 121.28 -40.84
CA GLY A 394 34.91 120.87 -39.44
C GLY A 394 33.51 121.01 -38.88
N ASN A 395 32.52 120.45 -39.58
CA ASN A 395 31.10 120.53 -39.24
C ASN A 395 30.48 119.14 -38.92
N THR A 396 29.64 119.05 -37.88
CA THR A 396 29.14 117.78 -37.32
C THR A 396 27.71 117.37 -37.73
N SER A 397 27.50 116.07 -37.97
CA SER A 397 26.18 115.43 -38.09
C SER A 397 25.59 115.08 -36.72
N SER A 398 24.36 114.56 -36.71
CA SER A 398 23.82 113.82 -35.55
C SER A 398 24.31 112.36 -35.53
N MET A 399 24.27 111.74 -34.35
CA MET A 399 24.48 110.30 -34.11
C MET A 399 23.40 109.40 -34.76
N SER A 400 23.75 108.15 -35.06
CA SER A 400 22.84 107.09 -35.48
C SER A 400 21.98 106.53 -34.34
N ALA A 401 20.97 105.74 -34.71
CA ALA A 401 20.29 104.83 -33.78
C ALA A 401 21.26 103.80 -33.18
N VAL A 402 20.89 103.25 -32.02
CA VAL A 402 21.62 102.17 -31.34
C VAL A 402 21.30 100.82 -31.99
N ARG A 403 22.33 100.03 -32.31
CA ARG A 403 22.22 98.58 -32.56
C ARG A 403 22.63 97.81 -31.31
N ASN A 404 21.87 96.80 -30.92
CA ASN A 404 22.24 95.84 -29.86
C ASN A 404 22.84 94.58 -30.52
N ILE A 405 23.77 93.91 -29.83
CA ILE A 405 24.28 92.55 -30.13
C ILE A 405 24.52 91.82 -28.81
N THR A 406 24.40 90.49 -28.79
CA THR A 406 24.78 89.61 -27.68
C THR A 406 25.86 88.63 -28.14
N ILE A 407 26.92 88.52 -27.37
CA ILE A 407 27.97 87.49 -27.53
C ILE A 407 27.65 86.34 -26.58
N ASP A 408 27.58 85.12 -27.09
CA ASP A 408 27.36 83.89 -26.32
C ASP A 408 28.28 82.78 -26.84
N THR A 409 29.26 82.43 -26.01
CA THR A 409 30.32 81.46 -26.32
C THR A 409 30.15 80.12 -25.58
N ALA A 410 29.01 79.91 -24.93
CA ALA A 410 28.81 78.82 -23.97
C ALA A 410 28.06 77.62 -24.57
N ALA A 411 28.81 76.64 -25.11
CA ALA A 411 28.24 75.41 -25.66
C ALA A 411 27.24 74.70 -24.72
N PRO A 412 26.10 74.20 -25.25
CA PRO A 412 25.05 73.56 -24.46
C PRO A 412 25.56 72.27 -23.80
N THR A 413 24.83 71.75 -22.81
CA THR A 413 25.20 70.49 -22.15
C THR A 413 25.26 69.37 -23.19
N ALA A 414 26.38 68.66 -23.24
CA ALA A 414 26.56 67.55 -24.17
C ALA A 414 25.43 66.52 -24.00
N PRO A 415 24.66 66.20 -25.06
CA PRO A 415 23.61 65.21 -24.95
C PRO A 415 24.23 63.84 -24.67
N THR A 416 23.50 63.00 -23.93
CA THR A 416 23.87 61.61 -23.71
C THR A 416 22.97 60.71 -24.53
N ILE A 417 23.52 59.65 -25.13
CA ILE A 417 22.72 58.51 -25.55
C ILE A 417 22.73 57.54 -24.36
N THR A 418 21.58 57.23 -23.79
CA THR A 418 21.46 56.32 -22.63
C THR A 418 21.40 54.85 -23.03
N GLY A 419 21.14 54.57 -24.31
CA GLY A 419 21.02 53.24 -24.89
C GLY A 419 19.93 53.24 -25.98
N PHE A 420 19.43 52.06 -26.29
CA PHE A 420 18.27 51.86 -27.16
C PHE A 420 17.28 50.88 -26.50
N THR A 421 15.99 51.00 -26.80
CA THR A 421 14.91 50.33 -26.02
C THR A 421 14.52 48.94 -26.52
N ASP A 422 15.13 48.52 -27.62
CA ASP A 422 14.84 47.34 -28.45
C ASP A 422 16.11 46.49 -28.62
N ASP A 423 16.78 46.25 -27.49
CA ASP A 423 18.01 45.47 -27.33
C ASP A 423 17.67 43.96 -27.22
N THR A 424 17.65 43.25 -28.34
CA THR A 424 17.14 41.86 -28.41
C THR A 424 18.25 40.82 -28.23
N GLY A 425 18.68 40.62 -27.00
CA GLY A 425 19.78 39.70 -26.69
C GLY A 425 20.18 39.83 -25.22
N THR A 426 21.47 40.04 -24.97
CA THR A 426 21.96 40.33 -23.62
C THR A 426 21.89 41.84 -23.39
N THR A 427 20.97 42.30 -22.55
CA THR A 427 20.78 43.74 -22.33
C THR A 427 22.10 44.46 -21.98
N GLY A 428 22.54 45.36 -22.85
CA GLY A 428 23.79 46.10 -22.75
C GLY A 428 25.00 45.49 -23.47
N ASP A 429 24.85 44.43 -24.28
CA ASP A 429 25.93 43.93 -25.14
C ASP A 429 26.09 44.73 -26.44
N GLY A 430 25.04 45.44 -26.89
CA GLY A 430 25.03 46.28 -28.07
C GLY A 430 24.65 45.56 -29.37
N ILE A 431 24.06 44.37 -29.28
CA ILE A 431 23.69 43.53 -30.42
C ILE A 431 22.17 43.35 -30.49
N THR A 432 21.55 43.65 -31.63
CA THR A 432 20.09 43.53 -31.77
C THR A 432 19.62 42.96 -33.10
N GLY A 433 18.48 42.28 -33.03
CA GLY A 433 17.67 41.83 -34.16
C GLY A 433 16.59 42.82 -34.59
N ASP A 434 16.34 43.88 -33.83
CA ASP A 434 15.46 44.96 -34.29
C ASP A 434 16.20 45.80 -35.34
N THR A 435 15.71 45.74 -36.59
CA THR A 435 16.26 46.54 -37.69
C THR A 435 15.96 48.03 -37.55
N THR A 436 15.11 48.44 -36.62
CA THR A 436 14.60 49.80 -36.43
C THR A 436 14.87 50.31 -35.01
N PRO A 437 16.12 50.27 -34.51
CA PRO A 437 16.41 50.53 -33.09
C PRO A 437 16.04 51.95 -32.66
N THR A 438 15.44 52.05 -31.47
CA THR A 438 14.93 53.25 -30.84
C THR A 438 15.88 53.72 -29.76
N LEU A 439 16.80 54.59 -30.17
CA LEU A 439 17.75 55.24 -29.29
C LEU A 439 17.01 56.18 -28.33
N THR A 440 17.49 56.24 -27.10
CA THR A 440 17.03 57.18 -26.08
C THR A 440 18.20 57.92 -25.46
N GLY A 441 17.93 59.07 -24.87
CA GLY A 441 18.97 59.86 -24.26
C GLY A 441 18.48 61.09 -23.52
N THR A 442 19.42 61.89 -23.05
CA THR A 442 19.16 63.18 -22.42
C THR A 442 19.89 64.33 -23.13
N ALA A 443 19.38 65.54 -22.97
CA ALA A 443 19.96 66.82 -23.37
C ALA A 443 19.42 67.92 -22.44
N ASP A 444 19.75 69.19 -22.69
CA ASP A 444 19.07 70.30 -22.02
C ASP A 444 17.56 70.31 -22.37
N ALA A 445 16.71 70.72 -21.42
CA ALA A 445 15.26 70.63 -21.58
C ALA A 445 14.73 71.52 -22.73
N ASN A 446 13.96 70.92 -23.64
CA ASN A 446 13.49 71.54 -24.90
C ASN A 446 14.61 71.82 -25.93
N ALA A 447 15.84 71.33 -25.75
CA ALA A 447 16.91 71.49 -26.73
C ALA A 447 16.67 70.70 -28.01
N SER A 448 17.21 71.20 -29.12
CA SER A 448 17.34 70.44 -30.36
C SER A 448 18.47 69.41 -30.25
N VAL A 449 18.24 68.20 -30.73
CA VAL A 449 19.21 67.10 -30.72
C VAL A 449 19.26 66.48 -32.11
N GLU A 450 20.30 66.78 -32.87
CA GLU A 450 20.62 66.08 -34.11
C GLU A 450 21.14 64.69 -33.76
N ILE A 451 20.62 63.66 -34.43
CA ILE A 451 21.15 62.30 -34.35
C ILE A 451 21.97 62.05 -35.61
N LEU A 452 23.25 61.70 -35.42
CA LEU A 452 24.21 61.40 -36.47
C LEU A 452 24.47 59.89 -36.51
N ARG A 453 24.56 59.33 -37.72
CA ARG A 453 25.00 57.94 -37.97
C ARG A 453 26.13 57.95 -38.97
N GLY A 454 27.28 57.37 -38.62
CA GLY A 454 28.49 57.43 -39.47
C GLY A 454 28.93 58.86 -39.81
N GLY A 455 28.73 59.82 -38.89
CA GLY A 455 29.10 61.23 -39.05
C GLY A 455 28.15 62.09 -39.90
N SER A 456 27.05 61.53 -40.43
CA SER A 456 25.99 62.29 -41.12
C SER A 456 24.74 62.39 -40.25
N VAL A 457 24.12 63.56 -40.15
CA VAL A 457 22.80 63.74 -39.50
C VAL A 457 21.78 62.86 -40.23
N VAL A 458 21.10 61.99 -39.49
CA VAL A 458 20.02 61.12 -39.98
C VAL A 458 18.64 61.60 -39.59
N ASP A 459 18.51 62.31 -38.45
CA ASP A 459 17.28 62.96 -38.01
C ASP A 459 17.59 64.09 -36.99
N THR A 460 16.57 64.84 -36.57
CA THR A 460 16.69 65.85 -35.52
C THR A 460 15.44 65.83 -34.64
N VAL A 461 15.63 65.50 -33.38
CA VAL A 461 14.57 65.40 -32.36
C VAL A 461 14.64 66.57 -31.38
N THR A 462 13.59 66.78 -30.60
CA THR A 462 13.58 67.80 -29.53
C THR A 462 13.45 67.08 -28.19
N ALA A 463 14.31 67.42 -27.23
CA ALA A 463 14.20 66.91 -25.86
C ALA A 463 12.92 67.45 -25.20
N ASP A 464 12.33 66.67 -24.29
CA ASP A 464 11.15 67.07 -23.55
C ASP A 464 11.45 68.16 -22.49
N GLY A 465 10.42 68.62 -21.80
CA GLY A 465 10.55 69.60 -20.71
C GLY A 465 11.31 69.10 -19.47
N SER A 466 11.76 67.84 -19.46
CA SER A 466 12.63 67.23 -18.44
C SER A 466 14.02 66.88 -18.99
N GLY A 467 14.29 67.12 -20.27
CA GLY A 467 15.55 66.82 -20.95
C GLY A 467 15.63 65.47 -21.67
N ASN A 468 14.58 64.64 -21.69
CA ASN A 468 14.64 63.32 -22.34
C ASN A 468 14.35 63.41 -23.85
N TRP A 469 15.05 62.65 -24.68
CA TRP A 469 14.74 62.50 -26.11
C TRP A 469 14.72 61.03 -26.53
N SER A 470 14.07 60.76 -27.66
CA SER A 470 13.95 59.43 -28.26
C SER A 470 13.93 59.53 -29.79
N PHE A 471 14.60 58.60 -30.47
CA PHE A 471 14.73 58.54 -31.92
C PHE A 471 14.69 57.08 -32.40
N THR A 472 13.74 56.73 -33.27
CA THR A 472 13.66 55.43 -33.93
C THR A 472 14.34 55.46 -35.29
N SER A 473 15.39 54.65 -35.49
CA SER A 473 16.08 54.56 -36.77
C SER A 473 15.18 53.99 -37.86
N ALA A 474 15.28 54.55 -39.07
CA ALA A 474 14.83 53.86 -40.28
C ALA A 474 15.57 52.52 -40.47
N ALA A 475 14.88 51.55 -41.09
CA ALA A 475 15.31 50.16 -41.16
C ALA A 475 16.76 49.97 -41.65
N LEU A 476 17.54 49.28 -40.83
CA LEU A 476 18.94 48.92 -41.00
C LEU A 476 19.07 47.54 -41.67
N GLY A 477 20.24 47.28 -42.26
CA GLY A 477 20.63 45.93 -42.67
C GLY A 477 21.38 45.21 -41.56
N ALA A 478 21.93 44.04 -41.83
CA ALA A 478 22.86 43.40 -40.90
C ALA A 478 24.25 44.10 -40.95
N GLY A 479 24.89 44.28 -39.79
CA GLY A 479 26.20 44.89 -39.62
C GLY A 479 26.26 46.00 -38.57
N ASP A 480 27.44 46.61 -38.41
CA ASP A 480 27.73 47.61 -37.37
C ASP A 480 27.23 49.02 -37.72
N TYR A 481 26.72 49.75 -36.72
CA TYR A 481 26.24 51.12 -36.84
C TYR A 481 26.67 52.01 -35.65
N ASP A 482 27.49 53.02 -35.92
CA ASP A 482 27.87 54.07 -34.97
C ASP A 482 26.90 55.25 -34.98
N PHE A 483 26.34 55.59 -33.81
CA PHE A 483 25.46 56.72 -33.56
C PHE A 483 26.06 57.74 -32.59
N ILE A 484 25.83 59.03 -32.83
CA ILE A 484 26.22 60.16 -31.97
C ILE A 484 25.04 61.15 -31.90
N ALA A 485 24.72 61.66 -30.71
CA ALA A 485 23.79 62.78 -30.55
C ALA A 485 24.56 64.10 -30.47
N ARG A 486 24.04 65.18 -31.04
CA ARG A 486 24.61 66.54 -30.97
C ARG A 486 23.52 67.57 -30.65
N SER A 487 23.79 68.46 -29.70
CA SER A 487 22.98 69.64 -29.45
C SER A 487 23.71 70.90 -29.86
N THR A 488 22.95 71.88 -30.33
CA THR A 488 23.44 73.20 -30.76
C THR A 488 22.53 74.25 -30.12
N ASP A 489 23.10 75.32 -29.59
CA ASP A 489 22.35 76.42 -28.96
C ASP A 489 21.83 77.46 -29.99
N VAL A 490 21.33 78.59 -29.49
CA VAL A 490 20.83 79.68 -30.34
C VAL A 490 21.93 80.52 -30.99
N ALA A 491 23.14 80.53 -30.43
CA ALA A 491 24.31 81.32 -30.85
C ALA A 491 25.25 80.55 -31.82
N GLY A 492 25.04 79.24 -31.96
CA GLY A 492 25.73 78.35 -32.88
C GLY A 492 26.79 77.44 -32.22
N ASN A 493 26.98 77.51 -30.90
CA ASN A 493 27.89 76.60 -30.21
C ASN A 493 27.25 75.21 -30.12
N SER A 494 28.06 74.14 -30.22
CA SER A 494 27.55 72.76 -30.20
C SER A 494 28.39 71.79 -29.38
N SER A 495 27.74 70.74 -28.90
CA SER A 495 28.31 69.68 -28.06
C SER A 495 27.71 68.32 -28.42
N SER A 496 28.47 67.25 -28.22
CA SER A 496 28.09 65.90 -28.70
C SER A 496 28.32 64.81 -27.67
N SER A 497 27.55 63.72 -27.80
CA SER A 497 27.67 62.51 -27.01
C SER A 497 28.95 61.73 -27.30
N ALA A 498 29.26 60.75 -26.45
CA ALA A 498 30.07 59.61 -26.89
C ALA A 498 29.34 58.80 -27.98
N THR A 499 30.08 58.04 -28.77
CA THR A 499 29.50 57.12 -29.76
C THR A 499 28.81 55.95 -29.07
N LEU A 500 27.58 55.64 -29.49
CA LEU A 500 26.95 54.34 -29.27
C LEU A 500 27.11 53.50 -30.53
N SER A 501 27.84 52.38 -30.44
CA SER A 501 27.93 51.38 -31.49
C SER A 501 26.86 50.31 -31.27
N ILE A 502 26.18 49.88 -32.35
CA ILE A 502 25.17 48.81 -32.34
C ILE A 502 25.46 47.85 -33.49
N GLU A 503 25.58 46.54 -33.23
CA GLU A 503 25.55 45.51 -34.28
C GLU A 503 24.11 45.08 -34.54
N VAL A 504 23.65 45.14 -35.79
CA VAL A 504 22.36 44.58 -36.19
C VAL A 504 22.57 43.19 -36.78
N ILE A 505 21.95 42.17 -36.21
CA ILE A 505 21.99 40.79 -36.69
C ILE A 505 20.61 40.42 -37.21
N THR A 506 20.49 39.99 -38.47
CA THR A 506 19.19 39.57 -39.04
C THR A 506 19.00 38.05 -39.12
N ALA A 507 20.00 37.27 -38.69
CA ALA A 507 19.88 35.82 -38.57
C ALA A 507 19.19 35.46 -37.24
N VAL A 508 18.12 34.66 -37.29
CA VAL A 508 17.46 34.11 -36.10
C VAL A 508 17.90 32.67 -35.88
N THR A 509 18.14 32.30 -34.63
CA THR A 509 18.43 30.90 -34.27
C THR A 509 17.19 30.04 -34.52
N ALA A 510 17.37 28.83 -35.05
CA ALA A 510 16.28 27.87 -35.18
C ALA A 510 15.73 27.49 -33.80
N THR A 511 14.41 27.48 -33.63
CA THR A 511 13.74 27.12 -32.38
C THR A 511 14.18 25.72 -31.91
N PRO A 512 14.70 25.58 -30.69
CA PRO A 512 15.09 24.28 -30.16
C PRO A 512 13.85 23.41 -29.96
N GLN A 513 14.06 22.10 -29.91
CA GLN A 513 13.03 21.13 -29.56
C GLN A 513 13.44 20.46 -28.25
N ILE A 514 12.54 20.46 -27.26
CA ILE A 514 12.69 19.57 -26.11
C ILE A 514 12.18 18.20 -26.59
N THR A 515 13.01 17.16 -26.46
CA THR A 515 12.71 15.81 -26.95
C THR A 515 12.18 14.89 -25.86
N GLY A 516 12.40 15.23 -24.59
CA GLY A 516 11.85 14.52 -23.44
C GLY A 516 12.67 14.69 -22.16
N ILE A 517 12.39 13.86 -21.18
CA ILE A 517 13.17 13.68 -19.94
C ILE A 517 14.01 12.39 -20.02
N SER A 518 15.04 12.24 -19.19
CA SER A 518 15.86 11.01 -19.13
C SER A 518 15.12 9.80 -18.55
N THR A 519 14.16 10.07 -17.67
CA THR A 519 13.64 9.14 -16.68
C THR A 519 12.14 9.39 -16.53
N ASP A 520 11.41 8.80 -17.47
CA ASP A 520 9.96 8.67 -17.41
C ASP A 520 9.69 7.33 -16.72
N SER A 521 9.41 7.35 -15.41
CA SER A 521 9.39 6.16 -14.53
C SER A 521 8.13 5.31 -14.67
N GLY A 522 7.13 5.83 -15.40
CA GLY A 522 5.82 5.25 -15.51
C GLY A 522 5.74 3.97 -16.34
N SER A 523 4.50 3.49 -16.48
CA SER A 523 4.17 2.30 -17.28
C SER A 523 4.46 2.50 -18.79
N SER A 524 4.63 3.75 -19.24
CA SER A 524 5.09 4.13 -20.57
C SER A 524 6.25 5.11 -20.44
N GLY A 525 7.45 4.72 -20.89
CA GLY A 525 8.63 5.61 -20.91
C GLY A 525 8.59 6.69 -22.00
N THR A 526 7.39 7.21 -22.31
CA THR A 526 7.11 8.23 -23.33
C THR A 526 5.86 9.09 -23.08
N ASP A 527 5.10 8.86 -21.99
CA ASP A 527 3.86 9.63 -21.74
C ASP A 527 4.06 10.82 -20.79
N LEU A 528 5.26 10.96 -20.21
CA LEU A 528 5.70 12.08 -19.38
C LEU A 528 4.96 12.17 -18.04
N LEU A 529 4.45 11.03 -17.54
CA LEU A 529 3.86 10.86 -16.23
C LEU A 529 4.83 10.04 -15.36
N THR A 530 5.49 10.71 -14.42
CA THR A 530 6.67 10.16 -13.73
C THR A 530 6.65 10.50 -12.23
N ASN A 531 7.18 9.59 -11.41
CA ASN A 531 7.48 9.83 -10.00
C ASN A 531 8.91 10.30 -9.77
N ASP A 532 9.73 10.42 -10.83
CA ASP A 532 11.05 11.03 -10.75
C ASP A 532 10.95 12.54 -10.55
N THR A 533 10.99 12.97 -9.29
CA THR A 533 11.04 14.38 -8.89
C THR A 533 12.30 15.13 -9.36
N THR A 534 13.27 14.47 -10.00
CA THR A 534 14.61 14.98 -10.31
C THR A 534 14.98 14.79 -11.78
N LEU A 535 14.54 15.72 -12.63
CA LEU A 535 14.58 15.56 -14.09
C LEU A 535 15.91 16.01 -14.75
N LEU A 536 16.37 15.27 -15.75
CA LEU A 536 17.33 15.71 -16.78
C LEU A 536 16.54 15.97 -18.08
N VAL A 537 16.43 17.23 -18.48
CA VAL A 537 15.63 17.67 -19.64
C VAL A 537 16.50 17.63 -20.90
N ASN A 538 16.07 16.93 -21.93
CA ASN A 538 16.86 16.70 -23.15
C ASN A 538 16.20 17.34 -24.38
N GLY A 539 17.01 17.69 -25.37
CA GLY A 539 16.52 18.30 -26.60
C GLY A 539 17.53 18.35 -27.74
N THR A 540 17.10 18.99 -28.83
CA THR A 540 17.93 19.32 -29.98
C THR A 540 17.85 20.81 -30.29
N ALA A 541 18.89 21.35 -30.92
CA ALA A 541 18.99 22.75 -31.34
C ALA A 541 19.98 22.90 -32.51
N THR A 542 20.32 24.14 -32.88
CA THR A 542 21.51 24.41 -33.69
C THR A 542 22.76 24.00 -32.90
N ALA A 543 23.72 23.34 -33.55
CA ALA A 543 25.00 22.96 -32.92
C ALA A 543 25.74 24.19 -32.35
N ASP A 544 26.46 23.98 -31.24
CA ASP A 544 27.17 25.00 -30.46
C ASP A 544 26.29 26.16 -29.92
N ALA A 545 24.95 26.06 -29.99
CA ALA A 545 24.05 27.08 -29.46
C ALA A 545 23.89 27.00 -27.93
N VAL A 546 23.81 28.16 -27.28
CA VAL A 546 23.42 28.27 -25.87
C VAL A 546 21.91 28.14 -25.78
N ILE A 547 21.43 27.28 -24.88
CA ILE A 547 20.01 27.01 -24.66
C ILE A 547 19.62 27.60 -23.30
N GLU A 548 18.60 28.45 -23.23
CA GLU A 548 17.99 28.85 -21.96
C GLU A 548 16.72 28.01 -21.75
N VAL A 549 16.61 27.37 -20.58
CA VAL A 549 15.49 26.50 -20.21
C VAL A 549 14.64 27.21 -19.18
N TYR A 550 13.33 27.14 -19.33
CA TYR A 550 12.33 27.78 -18.48
C TYR A 550 11.34 26.75 -17.93
N LEU A 551 10.90 26.98 -16.70
CA LEU A 551 9.83 26.23 -16.03
C LEU A 551 8.69 27.19 -15.70
N GLY A 552 7.49 26.92 -16.23
CA GLY A 552 6.33 27.81 -16.03
C GLY A 552 6.56 29.25 -16.49
N GLY A 553 7.46 29.46 -17.47
CA GLY A 553 7.87 30.77 -17.97
C GLY A 553 8.96 31.49 -17.17
N SER A 554 9.48 30.91 -16.10
CA SER A 554 10.65 31.42 -15.37
C SER A 554 11.92 30.69 -15.81
N SER A 555 13.00 31.42 -16.14
CA SER A 555 14.28 30.80 -16.47
C SER A 555 14.83 30.01 -15.27
N ILE A 556 15.25 28.76 -15.50
CA ILE A 556 15.82 27.85 -14.50
C ILE A 556 17.32 27.61 -14.72
N GLY A 557 17.88 28.00 -15.85
CA GLY A 557 19.30 27.89 -16.17
C GLY A 557 19.57 27.70 -17.66
N THR A 558 20.84 27.48 -18.00
CA THR A 558 21.29 27.29 -19.38
C THR A 558 22.02 25.97 -19.61
N ALA A 559 21.92 25.47 -20.83
CA ALA A 559 22.71 24.36 -21.37
C ALA A 559 23.42 24.82 -22.67
N THR A 560 24.16 23.92 -23.30
CA THR A 560 24.76 24.17 -24.62
C THR A 560 24.56 22.93 -25.48
N ALA A 561 24.14 23.12 -26.73
CA ALA A 561 24.05 22.05 -27.71
C ALA A 561 25.44 21.66 -28.22
N ASP A 562 25.67 20.36 -28.37
CA ASP A 562 26.96 19.83 -28.81
C ASP A 562 27.16 19.99 -30.34
N GLY A 563 28.26 19.42 -30.85
CA GLY A 563 28.59 19.45 -32.28
C GLY A 563 27.68 18.60 -33.19
N ALA A 564 26.76 17.80 -32.63
CA ALA A 564 25.67 17.15 -33.35
C ALA A 564 24.35 17.95 -33.27
N GLY A 565 24.22 18.83 -32.27
CA GLY A 565 23.02 19.63 -31.99
C GLY A 565 22.19 19.09 -30.82
N ASP A 566 22.64 18.02 -30.15
CA ASP A 566 21.98 17.44 -28.99
C ASP A 566 22.32 18.26 -27.72
N TRP A 567 21.35 18.49 -26.83
CA TRP A 567 21.56 19.17 -25.55
C TRP A 567 20.82 18.48 -24.40
N SER A 568 21.34 18.70 -23.19
CA SER A 568 20.81 18.15 -21.95
C SER A 568 20.99 19.16 -20.82
N PHE A 569 19.95 19.36 -20.01
CA PHE A 569 19.90 20.31 -18.90
C PHE A 569 19.59 19.57 -17.59
N ASP A 570 20.57 19.55 -16.69
CA ASP A 570 20.52 18.86 -15.41
C ASP A 570 19.75 19.69 -14.37
N TYR A 571 18.53 19.25 -14.06
CA TYR A 571 17.72 19.81 -12.97
C TYR A 571 17.65 18.88 -11.75
N THR A 572 18.43 17.79 -11.71
CA THR A 572 18.41 16.78 -10.62
C THR A 572 18.78 17.35 -9.26
N GLY A 573 19.45 18.51 -9.22
CA GLY A 573 19.72 19.27 -8.00
C GLY A 573 18.49 19.91 -7.33
N THR A 574 17.31 19.87 -7.97
CA THR A 574 16.05 20.41 -7.44
C THR A 574 14.96 19.34 -7.49
N THR A 575 14.41 18.98 -6.33
CA THR A 575 13.22 18.10 -6.25
C THR A 575 11.95 18.87 -6.58
N LEU A 576 11.26 18.48 -7.64
CA LEU A 576 9.90 18.92 -7.94
C LEU A 576 8.91 18.31 -6.94
N ALA A 577 7.81 19.03 -6.69
CA ALA A 577 6.66 18.50 -5.95
C ALA A 577 5.61 17.93 -6.91
N GLU A 578 4.62 17.21 -6.40
CA GLU A 578 3.48 16.70 -7.18
C GLU A 578 2.74 17.80 -7.97
N GLY A 579 2.44 17.55 -9.25
CA GLY A 579 1.72 18.46 -10.14
C GLY A 579 2.27 18.54 -11.57
N ASP A 580 1.64 19.38 -12.40
CA ASP A 580 1.98 19.58 -13.81
C ASP A 580 3.06 20.65 -14.02
N TYR A 581 4.06 20.32 -14.84
CA TYR A 581 5.20 21.19 -15.16
C TYR A 581 5.36 21.39 -16.66
N ALA A 582 5.33 22.65 -17.10
CA ALA A 582 5.60 23.03 -18.48
C ALA A 582 7.03 23.55 -18.62
N PHE A 583 7.89 22.76 -19.29
CA PHE A 583 9.24 23.16 -19.69
C PHE A 583 9.22 23.77 -21.09
N THR A 584 9.86 24.91 -21.29
CA THR A 584 10.13 25.50 -22.61
C THR A 584 11.59 25.88 -22.74
N ALA A 585 12.11 25.98 -23.97
CA ALA A 585 13.49 26.38 -24.22
C ALA A 585 13.60 27.44 -25.33
N THR A 586 14.54 28.36 -25.21
CA THR A 586 15.01 29.25 -26.30
C THR A 586 16.46 28.90 -26.62
N ALA A 587 16.92 29.24 -27.83
CA ALA A 587 18.31 29.00 -28.25
C ALA A 587 18.94 30.26 -28.87
N ILE A 588 20.23 30.44 -28.64
CA ILE A 588 21.09 31.48 -29.23
C ILE A 588 22.30 30.79 -29.84
N ALA A 589 22.35 30.73 -31.18
CA ALA A 589 23.53 30.26 -31.91
C ALA A 589 24.57 31.40 -32.03
N PRO A 590 25.88 31.09 -32.13
CA PRO A 590 26.92 32.11 -32.29
C PRO A 590 26.66 33.03 -33.50
N GLY A 591 26.47 34.33 -33.26
CA GLY A 591 26.18 35.32 -34.29
C GLY A 591 24.75 35.31 -34.85
N ALA A 592 23.78 34.84 -34.06
CA ALA A 592 22.36 34.86 -34.38
C ALA A 592 21.50 35.30 -33.18
N ASN A 593 20.35 35.91 -33.46
CA ASN A 593 19.38 36.31 -32.44
C ASN A 593 18.76 35.10 -31.75
N VAL A 594 18.18 35.36 -30.57
CA VAL A 594 17.35 34.39 -29.82
C VAL A 594 16.25 33.81 -30.72
N SER A 595 16.05 32.50 -30.64
CA SER A 595 14.94 31.81 -31.30
C SER A 595 13.59 32.18 -30.66
N MET A 596 12.48 31.87 -31.35
CA MET A 596 11.22 31.69 -30.62
C MET A 596 11.37 30.54 -29.63
N ALA A 597 10.65 30.58 -28.51
CA ALA A 597 10.58 29.48 -27.56
C ALA A 597 10.03 28.20 -28.22
N SER A 598 10.46 27.04 -27.72
CA SER A 598 9.94 25.73 -28.09
C SER A 598 8.44 25.61 -27.75
N SER A 599 7.78 24.61 -28.33
CA SER A 599 6.58 24.04 -27.70
C SER A 599 6.90 23.60 -26.27
N ALA A 600 5.91 23.69 -25.38
CA ALA A 600 6.07 23.18 -24.02
C ALA A 600 6.17 21.65 -24.02
N LEU A 601 7.18 21.11 -23.35
CA LEU A 601 7.16 19.74 -22.85
C LEU A 601 6.40 19.79 -21.51
N ASN A 602 5.21 19.20 -21.49
CA ASN A 602 4.44 19.05 -20.26
C ASN A 602 4.85 17.72 -19.62
N VAL A 603 5.25 17.76 -18.34
CA VAL A 603 5.60 16.60 -17.52
C VAL A 603 4.74 16.66 -16.27
N THR A 604 4.03 15.58 -15.94
CA THR A 604 3.27 15.47 -14.69
C THR A 604 4.10 14.69 -13.69
N ILE A 605 4.45 15.32 -12.57
CA ILE A 605 5.05 14.65 -11.42
C ILE A 605 3.93 14.10 -10.55
N ASP A 606 3.90 12.79 -10.37
CA ASP A 606 2.96 12.11 -9.48
C ASP A 606 3.73 11.19 -8.52
N THR A 607 3.62 11.47 -7.22
CA THR A 607 4.28 10.73 -6.14
C THR A 607 3.27 10.03 -5.21
N SER A 608 1.98 10.08 -5.55
CA SER A 608 0.88 9.57 -4.73
C SER A 608 0.68 8.08 -4.97
N ALA A 609 1.41 7.26 -4.22
CA ALA A 609 1.30 5.80 -4.31
C ALA A 609 -0.16 5.29 -4.21
N PRO A 610 -0.59 4.38 -5.10
CA PRO A 610 -1.97 3.92 -5.18
C PRO A 610 -2.40 3.23 -3.90
N ALA A 611 -3.71 3.22 -3.66
CA ALA A 611 -4.30 2.51 -2.53
C ALA A 611 -3.93 1.01 -2.56
N THR A 612 -3.62 0.44 -1.40
CA THR A 612 -3.34 -1.00 -1.26
C THR A 612 -4.47 -1.83 -1.89
N PRO A 613 -4.18 -2.72 -2.84
CA PRO A 613 -5.20 -3.50 -3.52
C PRO A 613 -5.87 -4.50 -2.57
N THR A 614 -7.12 -4.84 -2.87
CA THR A 614 -7.74 -6.05 -2.34
C THR A 614 -7.41 -7.24 -3.22
N ILE A 615 -7.43 -8.44 -2.63
CA ILE A 615 -7.25 -9.73 -3.30
C ILE A 615 -8.19 -10.72 -2.62
N ASP A 616 -8.89 -11.51 -3.42
CA ASP A 616 -9.86 -12.53 -3.02
C ASP A 616 -9.77 -13.74 -3.96
N LEU A 617 -10.28 -14.89 -3.54
CA LEU A 617 -10.41 -16.07 -4.39
C LEU A 617 -11.76 -15.99 -5.12
N ASP A 618 -11.78 -16.22 -6.44
CA ASP A 618 -13.05 -16.24 -7.15
C ASP A 618 -13.89 -17.43 -6.67
N ALA A 619 -15.14 -17.21 -6.27
CA ALA A 619 -16.08 -18.22 -5.76
C ALA A 619 -16.40 -19.38 -6.74
N ALA A 620 -15.87 -19.34 -7.98
CA ALA A 620 -15.92 -20.43 -8.94
C ALA A 620 -14.63 -21.27 -8.99
N SER A 621 -13.53 -20.75 -8.43
CA SER A 621 -12.26 -21.44 -8.16
C SER A 621 -12.11 -21.83 -6.68
N ASP A 622 -12.97 -21.38 -5.75
CA ASP A 622 -13.08 -21.98 -4.42
C ASP A 622 -13.98 -23.24 -4.53
N SER A 623 -13.40 -24.35 -4.98
CA SER A 623 -14.15 -25.52 -5.47
C SER A 623 -14.74 -26.43 -4.38
N GLY A 624 -14.60 -26.04 -3.12
CA GLY A 624 -14.89 -26.85 -1.96
C GLY A 624 -16.37 -27.01 -1.61
N SER A 625 -16.61 -27.50 -0.39
CA SER A 625 -17.96 -27.55 0.19
C SER A 625 -18.55 -26.17 0.55
N SER A 626 -17.73 -25.13 0.45
CA SER A 626 -18.01 -23.72 0.68
C SER A 626 -17.36 -22.90 -0.44
N ASP A 627 -18.01 -21.82 -0.88
CA ASP A 627 -17.51 -20.88 -1.88
C ASP A 627 -16.82 -19.65 -1.25
N THR A 628 -16.37 -19.79 0.02
CA THR A 628 -15.80 -18.70 0.84
C THR A 628 -14.75 -19.16 1.87
N ASP A 629 -14.34 -20.43 1.91
CA ASP A 629 -13.39 -20.93 2.93
C ASP A 629 -11.93 -21.01 2.45
N ASN A 630 -11.69 -20.75 1.16
CA ASN A 630 -10.38 -20.70 0.51
C ASN A 630 -9.65 -22.06 0.50
N VAL A 631 -10.38 -23.15 0.30
CA VAL A 631 -9.88 -24.52 0.19
C VAL A 631 -10.34 -25.14 -1.13
N THR A 632 -9.39 -25.40 -2.04
CA THR A 632 -9.70 -25.71 -3.45
C THR A 632 -8.81 -26.76 -4.11
N GLY A 633 -9.43 -27.60 -4.94
CA GLY A 633 -8.78 -28.52 -5.88
C GLY A 633 -8.44 -27.90 -7.24
N ASP A 634 -8.78 -26.63 -7.47
CA ASP A 634 -8.28 -25.88 -8.62
C ASP A 634 -6.81 -25.50 -8.37
N ALA A 635 -5.90 -26.24 -9.00
CA ALA A 635 -4.46 -25.93 -8.99
C ALA A 635 -4.10 -24.64 -9.74
N THR A 636 -5.05 -24.03 -10.46
CA THR A 636 -4.90 -22.82 -11.29
C THR A 636 -5.93 -21.75 -10.90
N PRO A 637 -6.01 -21.39 -9.60
CA PRO A 637 -7.12 -20.60 -9.08
C PRO A 637 -7.23 -19.24 -9.76
N SER A 638 -8.46 -18.84 -10.06
CA SER A 638 -8.76 -17.46 -10.47
C SER A 638 -8.93 -16.59 -9.23
N LEU A 639 -8.18 -15.50 -9.20
CA LEU A 639 -8.14 -14.52 -8.13
C LEU A 639 -8.73 -13.22 -8.67
N SER A 640 -9.45 -12.47 -7.85
CA SER A 640 -9.92 -11.13 -8.22
C SER A 640 -9.72 -10.13 -7.11
N GLY A 641 -9.99 -8.87 -7.40
CA GLY A 641 -9.87 -7.80 -6.41
C GLY A 641 -10.05 -6.43 -7.02
N THR A 642 -9.69 -5.42 -6.23
CA THR A 642 -9.67 -4.02 -6.65
C THR A 642 -8.30 -3.40 -6.45
N ALA A 643 -7.99 -2.42 -7.30
CA ALA A 643 -6.82 -1.57 -7.25
C ALA A 643 -7.23 -0.18 -7.78
N GLU A 644 -6.25 0.72 -7.99
CA GLU A 644 -6.50 1.94 -8.74
C GLU A 644 -6.82 1.64 -10.22
N ALA A 645 -7.70 2.44 -10.83
CA ALA A 645 -8.19 2.19 -12.19
C ALA A 645 -7.05 2.29 -13.22
N ASN A 646 -6.91 1.28 -14.07
CA ASN A 646 -5.81 1.12 -15.03
C ASN A 646 -4.41 0.87 -14.40
N ALA A 647 -4.28 0.70 -13.08
CA ALA A 647 -3.02 0.33 -12.45
C ALA A 647 -2.59 -1.11 -12.80
N SER A 648 -1.28 -1.35 -12.80
CA SER A 648 -0.70 -2.69 -12.93
C SER A 648 -0.68 -3.38 -11.56
N VAL A 649 -1.28 -4.56 -11.45
CA VAL A 649 -1.32 -5.36 -10.21
C VAL A 649 -0.43 -6.58 -10.38
N GLU A 650 0.58 -6.73 -9.53
CA GLU A 650 1.43 -7.92 -9.44
C GLU A 650 0.99 -8.81 -8.27
N ILE A 651 0.82 -10.11 -8.52
CA ILE A 651 0.38 -11.10 -7.54
C ILE A 651 1.58 -11.98 -7.15
N PHE A 652 1.74 -12.25 -5.85
CA PHE A 652 2.85 -13.00 -5.27
C PHE A 652 2.36 -14.15 -4.39
N ASP A 653 3.03 -15.31 -4.42
CA ASP A 653 3.01 -16.30 -3.33
C ASP A 653 4.24 -16.07 -2.43
N GLY A 654 4.01 -15.48 -1.26
CA GLY A 654 5.05 -15.06 -0.31
C GLY A 654 6.01 -14.01 -0.88
N ALA A 655 7.06 -14.45 -1.55
CA ALA A 655 8.08 -13.58 -2.19
C ALA A 655 8.32 -13.92 -3.68
N SER A 656 7.53 -14.85 -4.25
CA SER A 656 7.63 -15.27 -5.65
C SER A 656 6.50 -14.61 -6.44
N SER A 657 6.83 -13.79 -7.44
CA SER A 657 5.83 -13.27 -8.38
C SER A 657 5.20 -14.41 -9.17
N LEU A 658 3.87 -14.42 -9.23
CA LEU A 658 3.06 -15.33 -10.06
C LEU A 658 2.74 -14.69 -11.42
N GLY A 659 2.67 -13.36 -11.48
CA GLY A 659 2.41 -12.60 -12.70
C GLY A 659 1.72 -11.25 -12.44
N THR A 660 1.50 -10.52 -13.52
CA THR A 660 0.90 -9.17 -13.52
C THR A 660 -0.39 -9.12 -14.35
N VAL A 661 -1.35 -8.30 -13.92
CA VAL A 661 -2.57 -7.95 -14.66
C VAL A 661 -2.79 -6.42 -14.60
N THR A 662 -3.60 -5.85 -15.48
CA THR A 662 -4.02 -4.44 -15.39
C THR A 662 -5.45 -4.36 -14.87
N ALA A 663 -5.72 -3.50 -13.89
CA ALA A 663 -7.06 -3.22 -13.42
C ALA A 663 -7.88 -2.47 -14.48
N ASP A 664 -9.20 -2.70 -14.52
CA ASP A 664 -10.10 -2.04 -15.46
C ASP A 664 -10.29 -0.54 -15.14
N GLY A 665 -11.00 0.17 -16.02
CA GLY A 665 -11.32 1.59 -15.83
C GLY A 665 -12.27 1.91 -14.66
N SER A 666 -12.67 0.90 -13.88
CA SER A 666 -13.42 1.01 -12.62
C SER A 666 -12.61 0.52 -11.40
N GLY A 667 -11.37 0.04 -11.60
CA GLY A 667 -10.47 -0.47 -10.56
C GLY A 667 -10.56 -1.98 -10.31
N ASN A 668 -11.37 -2.76 -11.03
CA ASN A 668 -11.47 -4.21 -10.81
C ASN A 668 -10.39 -4.98 -11.58
N TRP A 669 -9.89 -6.07 -11.04
CA TRP A 669 -8.98 -6.99 -11.74
C TRP A 669 -9.34 -8.46 -11.50
N SER A 670 -8.91 -9.33 -12.41
CA SER A 670 -9.00 -10.79 -12.26
C SER A 670 -7.78 -11.45 -12.92
N PHE A 671 -7.19 -12.44 -12.26
CA PHE A 671 -5.94 -13.10 -12.62
C PHE A 671 -6.04 -14.61 -12.32
N THR A 672 -6.01 -15.44 -13.37
CA THR A 672 -5.88 -16.89 -13.22
C THR A 672 -4.42 -17.26 -13.00
N ALA A 673 -4.12 -17.89 -11.85
CA ALA A 673 -2.77 -18.30 -11.51
C ALA A 673 -2.26 -19.44 -12.41
N GLY A 674 -0.94 -19.47 -12.62
CA GLY A 674 -0.26 -20.68 -13.10
C GLY A 674 -0.33 -21.81 -12.06
N THR A 675 -0.07 -23.05 -12.48
CA THR A 675 -0.23 -24.23 -11.63
C THR A 675 0.54 -24.14 -10.31
N LEU A 676 -0.19 -23.96 -9.21
CA LEU A 676 0.30 -24.01 -7.84
C LEU A 676 0.40 -25.46 -7.36
N THR A 677 1.26 -25.71 -6.37
CA THR A 677 1.34 -27.02 -5.71
C THR A 677 0.41 -27.08 -4.50
N ASP A 678 0.05 -28.28 -4.04
CA ASP A 678 -0.73 -28.50 -2.82
C ASP A 678 -0.18 -27.77 -1.57
N GLY A 679 -1.02 -27.68 -0.54
CA GLY A 679 -0.80 -26.99 0.72
C GLY A 679 -1.16 -25.50 0.68
N ALA A 680 -0.99 -24.84 1.82
CA ALA A 680 -1.25 -23.40 1.97
C ALA A 680 -0.37 -22.53 1.04
N LYS A 681 -0.94 -21.39 0.62
CA LYS A 681 -0.35 -20.30 -0.16
C LYS A 681 -0.67 -18.98 0.53
N ALA A 682 0.28 -18.05 0.51
CA ALA A 682 0.14 -16.75 1.16
C ALA A 682 0.13 -15.67 0.07
N LEU A 683 -1.03 -15.51 -0.56
CA LEU A 683 -1.18 -14.71 -1.78
C LEU A 683 -1.32 -13.23 -1.42
N THR A 684 -0.51 -12.37 -2.05
CA THR A 684 -0.58 -10.92 -1.87
C THR A 684 -0.54 -10.21 -3.22
N ALA A 685 -1.20 -9.05 -3.29
CA ALA A 685 -1.19 -8.17 -4.45
C ALA A 685 -0.46 -6.85 -4.13
N VAL A 686 0.27 -6.31 -5.12
CA VAL A 686 0.84 -4.96 -5.11
C VAL A 686 0.34 -4.23 -6.35
N ALA A 687 -0.25 -3.04 -6.19
CA ALA A 687 -0.62 -2.18 -7.31
C ALA A 687 0.51 -1.19 -7.61
N THR A 688 0.76 -0.91 -8.88
CA THR A 688 1.64 0.16 -9.36
C THR A 688 0.86 1.02 -10.34
N ASP A 689 0.84 2.33 -10.12
CA ASP A 689 0.07 3.28 -10.93
C ASP A 689 0.69 3.54 -12.31
N ALA A 690 0.15 4.52 -13.04
CA ALA A 690 0.67 4.92 -14.33
C ALA A 690 2.05 5.60 -14.23
N ALA A 691 2.35 6.32 -13.14
CA ALA A 691 3.58 7.06 -12.89
C ALA A 691 4.75 6.20 -12.35
N GLY A 692 4.46 4.97 -11.91
CA GLY A 692 5.43 4.02 -11.37
C GLY A 692 5.50 3.99 -9.84
N ASN A 693 4.55 4.57 -9.11
CA ASN A 693 4.48 4.41 -7.66
C ASN A 693 3.82 3.08 -7.30
N SER A 694 4.46 2.28 -6.45
CA SER A 694 3.88 1.03 -5.93
C SER A 694 3.19 1.23 -4.58
N SER A 695 2.02 0.62 -4.40
CA SER A 695 1.30 0.54 -3.13
C SER A 695 2.06 -0.27 -2.09
N ALA A 696 1.64 -0.19 -0.82
CA ALA A 696 1.92 -1.29 0.10
C ALA A 696 1.18 -2.56 -0.36
N ALA A 697 1.78 -3.73 -0.13
CA ALA A 697 1.16 -5.02 -0.44
C ALA A 697 -0.15 -5.22 0.35
N SER A 698 -1.06 -6.00 -0.23
CA SER A 698 -2.33 -6.39 0.40
C SER A 698 -2.12 -7.17 1.70
N ALA A 699 -3.21 -7.36 2.46
CA ALA A 699 -3.27 -8.47 3.39
C ALA A 699 -3.09 -9.80 2.63
N ALA A 700 -2.48 -10.79 3.28
CA ALA A 700 -2.31 -12.11 2.69
C ALA A 700 -3.63 -12.88 2.65
N LEU A 701 -4.10 -13.18 1.45
CA LEU A 701 -5.15 -14.18 1.22
C LEU A 701 -4.52 -15.57 1.42
N ASN A 702 -5.07 -16.35 2.34
CA ASN A 702 -4.54 -17.67 2.69
C ASN A 702 -5.36 -18.73 1.98
N VAL A 703 -4.89 -19.18 0.81
CA VAL A 703 -5.55 -20.22 0.01
C VAL A 703 -4.88 -21.56 0.29
N THR A 704 -5.66 -22.61 0.52
CA THR A 704 -5.17 -23.99 0.57
C THR A 704 -5.49 -24.67 -0.75
N ILE A 705 -4.44 -24.97 -1.52
CA ILE A 705 -4.55 -25.82 -2.69
C ILE A 705 -4.50 -27.27 -2.20
N ASP A 706 -5.45 -28.10 -2.61
CA ASP A 706 -5.42 -29.54 -2.35
C ASP A 706 -6.02 -30.29 -3.53
N THR A 707 -5.16 -30.85 -4.38
CA THR A 707 -5.56 -31.64 -5.56
C THR A 707 -5.68 -33.14 -5.28
N SER A 708 -5.51 -33.56 -4.01
CA SER A 708 -5.37 -34.96 -3.62
C SER A 708 -6.70 -35.60 -3.24
N ALA A 709 -7.39 -36.19 -4.22
CA ALA A 709 -8.66 -36.88 -4.01
C ALA A 709 -8.65 -37.90 -2.83
N PRO A 710 -9.71 -37.91 -2.00
CA PRO A 710 -9.76 -38.71 -0.78
C PRO A 710 -9.73 -40.21 -1.07
N ALA A 711 -9.28 -40.98 -0.08
CA ALA A 711 -9.25 -42.43 -0.19
C ALA A 711 -10.65 -43.01 -0.47
N THR A 712 -10.69 -44.05 -1.32
CA THR A 712 -11.93 -44.79 -1.65
C THR A 712 -12.67 -45.19 -0.37
N PRO A 713 -13.93 -44.78 -0.16
CA PRO A 713 -14.65 -45.12 1.06
C PRO A 713 -14.97 -46.61 1.12
N THR A 714 -15.07 -47.12 2.34
CA THR A 714 -15.71 -48.41 2.60
C THR A 714 -17.20 -48.20 2.84
N ILE A 715 -17.99 -49.22 2.52
CA ILE A 715 -19.45 -49.29 2.74
C ILE A 715 -19.79 -50.71 3.16
N ASP A 716 -20.61 -50.85 4.20
CA ASP A 716 -21.07 -52.11 4.77
C ASP A 716 -22.53 -51.96 5.24
N LEU A 717 -23.21 -53.09 5.44
CA LEU A 717 -24.54 -53.11 6.04
C LEU A 717 -24.39 -53.17 7.57
N ASP A 718 -25.09 -52.32 8.31
CA ASP A 718 -25.07 -52.44 9.77
C ASP A 718 -25.72 -53.77 10.17
N ALA A 719 -25.02 -54.59 10.96
CA ALA A 719 -25.50 -55.91 11.41
C ALA A 719 -26.80 -55.90 12.25
N ALA A 720 -27.34 -54.72 12.57
CA ALA A 720 -28.67 -54.54 13.17
C ALA A 720 -29.80 -54.32 12.13
N SER A 721 -29.44 -53.97 10.89
CA SER A 721 -30.31 -53.91 9.71
C SER A 721 -30.13 -55.11 8.77
N ASP A 722 -29.14 -55.99 8.97
CA ASP A 722 -29.12 -57.32 8.33
C ASP A 722 -30.04 -58.27 9.12
N SER A 723 -31.35 -58.16 8.88
CA SER A 723 -32.39 -58.78 9.72
C SER A 723 -32.68 -60.26 9.42
N GLY A 724 -31.88 -60.85 8.54
CA GLY A 724 -31.99 -62.24 8.10
C GLY A 724 -31.59 -63.29 9.13
N SER A 725 -31.50 -64.53 8.65
CA SER A 725 -31.04 -65.67 9.46
C SER A 725 -29.54 -65.65 9.80
N SER A 726 -28.80 -64.70 9.22
CA SER A 726 -27.39 -64.40 9.44
C SER A 726 -27.22 -62.88 9.50
N ASP A 727 -26.38 -62.38 10.41
CA ASP A 727 -26.10 -60.94 10.62
C ASP A 727 -24.95 -60.42 9.72
N THR A 728 -24.67 -61.13 8.62
CA THR A 728 -23.49 -60.97 7.77
C THR A 728 -23.68 -61.46 6.31
N ASP A 729 -24.89 -61.82 5.88
CA ASP A 729 -25.15 -62.32 4.51
C ASP A 729 -25.79 -61.28 3.57
N ASN A 730 -26.15 -60.11 4.11
CA ASN A 730 -26.73 -58.96 3.39
C ASN A 730 -28.11 -59.27 2.77
N VAL A 731 -28.95 -60.01 3.50
CA VAL A 731 -30.32 -60.38 3.09
C VAL A 731 -31.29 -59.97 4.20
N THR A 732 -32.14 -58.97 3.93
CA THR A 732 -32.90 -58.28 4.98
C THR A 732 -34.33 -57.90 4.59
N GLY A 733 -35.25 -58.05 5.57
CA GLY A 733 -36.60 -57.49 5.52
C GLY A 733 -36.70 -56.03 5.99
N ASP A 734 -35.59 -55.39 6.35
CA ASP A 734 -35.54 -53.94 6.59
C ASP A 734 -35.45 -53.20 5.25
N ALA A 735 -36.57 -52.63 4.80
CA ALA A 735 -36.60 -51.77 3.61
C ALA A 735 -35.87 -50.42 3.80
N THR A 736 -35.45 -50.08 5.01
CA THR A 736 -34.78 -48.83 5.38
C THR A 736 -33.40 -49.09 6.02
N PRO A 737 -32.52 -49.89 5.36
CA PRO A 737 -31.31 -50.40 5.98
C PRO A 737 -30.38 -49.26 6.43
N SER A 738 -29.80 -49.43 7.61
CA SER A 738 -28.67 -48.60 8.05
C SER A 738 -27.37 -49.15 7.48
N LEU A 739 -26.61 -48.26 6.86
CA LEU A 739 -25.33 -48.52 6.22
C LEU A 739 -24.25 -47.79 7.01
N SER A 740 -23.06 -48.36 7.12
CA SER A 740 -21.92 -47.67 7.72
C SER A 740 -20.65 -47.89 6.92
N GLY A 741 -19.60 -47.18 7.30
CA GLY A 741 -18.31 -47.30 6.64
C GLY A 741 -17.30 -46.28 7.10
N THR A 742 -16.23 -46.18 6.33
CA THR A 742 -15.16 -45.21 6.54
C THR A 742 -14.89 -44.40 5.28
N ALA A 743 -14.45 -43.16 5.49
CA ALA A 743 -13.98 -42.22 4.47
C ALA A 743 -12.85 -41.38 5.08
N GLU A 744 -12.43 -40.31 4.39
CA GLU A 744 -11.58 -39.30 5.00
C GLU A 744 -12.33 -38.52 6.09
N ALA A 745 -11.62 -38.10 7.13
CA ALA A 745 -12.23 -37.46 8.30
C ALA A 745 -12.85 -36.10 7.93
N ASN A 746 -14.12 -35.90 8.30
CA ASN A 746 -14.95 -34.74 7.91
C ASN A 746 -15.30 -34.66 6.41
N ALA A 747 -14.96 -35.66 5.58
CA ALA A 747 -15.37 -35.71 4.18
C ALA A 747 -16.88 -35.93 4.02
N SER A 748 -17.45 -35.44 2.93
CA SER A 748 -18.84 -35.66 2.52
C SER A 748 -18.96 -36.97 1.77
N VAL A 749 -19.79 -37.90 2.23
CA VAL A 749 -19.99 -39.23 1.63
C VAL A 749 -21.38 -39.30 1.02
N GLU A 750 -21.47 -39.49 -0.30
CA GLU A 750 -22.72 -39.71 -1.03
C GLU A 750 -22.92 -41.20 -1.33
N ILE A 751 -24.12 -41.72 -1.05
CA ILE A 751 -24.47 -43.13 -1.20
C ILE A 751 -25.42 -43.28 -2.40
N PHE A 752 -25.16 -44.27 -3.26
CA PHE A 752 -25.91 -44.54 -4.49
C PHE A 752 -26.41 -45.98 -4.58
N ASP A 753 -27.63 -46.19 -5.08
CA ASP A 753 -28.05 -47.47 -5.68
C ASP A 753 -27.88 -47.39 -7.20
N GLY A 754 -26.86 -48.08 -7.72
CA GLY A 754 -26.46 -48.03 -9.12
C GLY A 754 -26.00 -46.62 -9.57
N SER A 755 -26.93 -45.82 -10.10
CA SER A 755 -26.69 -44.42 -10.49
C SER A 755 -27.66 -43.44 -9.83
N THR A 756 -28.41 -43.89 -8.82
CA THR A 756 -29.41 -43.09 -8.10
C THR A 756 -28.84 -42.71 -6.75
N SER A 757 -28.59 -41.42 -6.51
CA SER A 757 -28.23 -40.93 -5.18
C SER A 757 -29.37 -41.19 -4.19
N LEU A 758 -29.04 -41.82 -3.07
CA LEU A 758 -29.94 -42.06 -1.94
C LEU A 758 -29.86 -40.94 -0.91
N GLY A 759 -28.69 -40.29 -0.79
CA GLY A 759 -28.42 -39.19 0.12
C GLY A 759 -26.94 -39.05 0.46
N THR A 760 -26.65 -38.10 1.36
CA THR A 760 -25.29 -37.68 1.70
C THR A 760 -25.13 -37.55 3.22
N VAL A 761 -23.96 -37.90 3.75
CA VAL A 761 -23.61 -37.78 5.17
C VAL A 761 -22.16 -37.33 5.33
N THR A 762 -21.83 -36.57 6.38
CA THR A 762 -20.44 -36.21 6.70
C THR A 762 -19.81 -37.28 7.59
N ALA A 763 -18.61 -37.75 7.24
CA ALA A 763 -17.82 -38.61 8.10
C ALA A 763 -17.33 -37.87 9.36
N ASP A 764 -17.19 -38.57 10.49
CA ASP A 764 -16.72 -37.98 11.74
C ASP A 764 -15.23 -37.58 11.68
N GLY A 765 -14.75 -36.92 12.74
CA GLY A 765 -13.34 -36.53 12.88
C GLY A 765 -12.34 -37.69 13.03
N SER A 766 -12.80 -38.94 12.95
CA SER A 766 -11.99 -40.18 12.87
C SER A 766 -12.19 -40.93 11.54
N GLY A 767 -13.03 -40.42 10.64
CA GLY A 767 -13.33 -41.02 9.32
C GLY A 767 -14.53 -41.96 9.27
N ASN A 768 -15.28 -42.17 10.36
CA ASN A 768 -16.43 -43.10 10.35
C ASN A 768 -17.71 -42.39 9.89
N TRP A 769 -18.60 -43.09 9.17
CA TRP A 769 -19.92 -42.58 8.80
C TRP A 769 -21.01 -43.65 8.96
N SER A 770 -22.27 -43.21 9.10
CA SER A 770 -23.47 -44.07 9.10
C SER A 770 -24.64 -43.33 8.44
N PHE A 771 -25.42 -44.04 7.65
CA PHE A 771 -26.51 -43.52 6.82
C PHE A 771 -27.67 -44.52 6.78
N THR A 772 -28.83 -44.14 7.33
CA THR A 772 -30.07 -44.91 7.17
C THR A 772 -30.73 -44.58 5.85
N ALA A 773 -30.89 -45.58 4.97
CA ALA A 773 -31.50 -45.39 3.67
C ALA A 773 -33.01 -45.08 3.77
N GLY A 774 -33.52 -44.31 2.81
CA GLY A 774 -34.96 -44.24 2.56
C GLY A 774 -35.49 -45.58 2.00
N PRO A 775 -36.82 -45.82 2.01
CA PRO A 775 -37.40 -47.10 1.62
C PRO A 775 -36.96 -47.59 0.23
N LEU A 776 -36.13 -48.64 0.23
CA LEU A 776 -35.72 -49.40 -0.94
C LEU A 776 -36.82 -50.41 -1.30
N THR A 777 -36.89 -50.81 -2.57
CA THR A 777 -37.78 -51.90 -2.98
C THR A 777 -37.13 -53.26 -2.71
N ASP A 778 -37.94 -54.32 -2.71
CA ASP A 778 -37.47 -55.71 -2.84
C ASP A 778 -36.51 -55.90 -4.06
N ASP A 779 -35.91 -57.08 -4.17
CA ASP A 779 -34.78 -57.49 -5.03
C ASP A 779 -33.41 -56.99 -4.54
N ALA A 780 -32.34 -57.45 -5.20
CA ALA A 780 -30.97 -56.99 -4.97
C ALA A 780 -30.78 -55.49 -5.25
N LYS A 781 -29.84 -54.87 -4.54
CA LYS A 781 -29.39 -53.47 -4.63
C LYS A 781 -27.86 -53.45 -4.74
N ALA A 782 -27.33 -52.51 -5.51
CA ALA A 782 -25.89 -52.40 -5.76
C ALA A 782 -25.39 -51.08 -5.18
N LEU A 783 -25.21 -51.08 -3.85
CA LEU A 783 -24.96 -49.88 -3.07
C LEU A 783 -23.47 -49.50 -3.14
N THR A 784 -23.20 -48.24 -3.45
CA THR A 784 -21.83 -47.69 -3.50
C THR A 784 -21.75 -46.35 -2.78
N ALA A 785 -20.56 -46.03 -2.24
CA ALA A 785 -20.26 -44.74 -1.64
C ALA A 785 -19.19 -44.00 -2.46
N VAL A 786 -19.30 -42.67 -2.53
CA VAL A 786 -18.25 -41.75 -3.03
C VAL A 786 -17.97 -40.74 -1.92
N ALA A 787 -16.70 -40.55 -1.58
CA ALA A 787 -16.28 -39.50 -0.64
C ALA A 787 -15.80 -38.28 -1.42
N THR A 788 -16.14 -37.08 -0.94
CA THR A 788 -15.63 -35.81 -1.45
C THR A 788 -15.03 -35.03 -0.27
N ASP A 789 -13.80 -34.56 -0.42
CA ASP A 789 -13.08 -33.84 0.63
C ASP A 789 -13.58 -32.40 0.81
N ALA A 790 -12.88 -31.61 1.64
CA ALA A 790 -13.23 -30.20 1.86
C ALA A 790 -12.99 -29.32 0.61
N ALA A 791 -11.98 -29.66 -0.20
CA ALA A 791 -11.54 -28.94 -1.40
C ALA A 791 -12.38 -29.24 -2.66
N GLY A 792 -13.26 -30.25 -2.59
CA GLY A 792 -14.17 -30.64 -3.65
C GLY A 792 -13.70 -31.81 -4.51
N ASN A 793 -12.57 -32.46 -4.19
CA ASN A 793 -12.13 -33.63 -4.94
C ASN A 793 -12.93 -34.86 -4.52
N SER A 794 -13.48 -35.61 -5.49
CA SER A 794 -14.17 -36.87 -5.24
C SER A 794 -13.25 -38.09 -5.39
N SER A 795 -13.39 -39.06 -4.49
CA SER A 795 -12.78 -40.39 -4.57
C SER A 795 -13.29 -41.16 -5.79
N THR A 796 -12.66 -42.30 -6.10
CA THR A 796 -13.39 -43.35 -6.83
C THR A 796 -14.54 -43.86 -5.97
N ALA A 797 -15.62 -44.32 -6.61
CA ALA A 797 -16.67 -45.06 -5.91
C ALA A 797 -16.10 -46.31 -5.23
N SER A 798 -16.73 -46.72 -4.13
CA SER A 798 -16.44 -47.97 -3.42
C SER A 798 -16.65 -49.21 -4.30
N ALA A 799 -16.23 -50.37 -3.81
CA ALA A 799 -16.81 -51.62 -4.30
C ALA A 799 -18.34 -51.61 -4.01
N ALA A 800 -19.12 -52.27 -4.86
CA ALA A 800 -20.55 -52.39 -4.64
C ALA A 800 -20.85 -53.38 -3.51
N LEU A 801 -21.48 -52.89 -2.44
CA LEU A 801 -22.15 -53.70 -1.44
C LEU A 801 -23.44 -54.24 -2.07
N ASN A 802 -23.61 -55.56 -2.06
CA ASN A 802 -24.76 -56.22 -2.69
C ASN A 802 -25.74 -56.60 -1.57
N VAL A 803 -26.76 -55.77 -1.35
CA VAL A 803 -27.80 -56.02 -0.35
C VAL A 803 -29.05 -56.56 -1.05
N THR A 804 -29.63 -57.64 -0.54
CA THR A 804 -30.93 -58.14 -1.00
C THR A 804 -32.00 -57.67 -0.04
N ILE A 805 -32.90 -56.82 -0.53
CA ILE A 805 -34.11 -56.45 0.19
C ILE A 805 -35.18 -57.47 -0.17
N ASP A 806 -35.83 -58.05 0.83
CA ASP A 806 -37.00 -58.92 0.65
C ASP A 806 -37.96 -58.71 1.83
N THR A 807 -39.06 -57.98 1.60
CA THR A 807 -40.09 -57.72 2.61
C THR A 807 -41.26 -58.72 2.57
N SER A 808 -41.15 -59.78 1.75
CA SER A 808 -42.28 -60.64 1.35
C SER A 808 -42.37 -61.94 2.16
N ALA A 809 -43.02 -61.86 3.32
CA ALA A 809 -43.18 -63.00 4.24
C ALA A 809 -43.66 -64.33 3.59
N PRO A 810 -43.07 -65.48 3.98
CA PRO A 810 -43.33 -66.78 3.37
C PRO A 810 -44.73 -67.33 3.67
N THR A 811 -45.14 -68.33 2.90
CA THR A 811 -46.43 -69.00 3.09
C THR A 811 -46.47 -69.79 4.40
N ALA A 812 -47.62 -69.75 5.06
CA ALA A 812 -47.84 -70.41 6.34
C ALA A 812 -47.63 -71.94 6.22
N PRO A 813 -46.84 -72.57 7.10
CA PRO A 813 -46.63 -74.01 7.07
C PRO A 813 -47.93 -74.81 7.20
N THR A 814 -47.89 -76.06 6.75
CA THR A 814 -48.87 -77.08 7.12
C THR A 814 -48.19 -78.13 7.99
N ILE A 815 -48.88 -78.61 9.03
CA ILE A 815 -48.53 -79.83 9.74
C ILE A 815 -49.38 -80.94 9.10
N THR A 816 -48.73 -81.97 8.55
CA THR A 816 -49.41 -83.07 7.83
C THR A 816 -49.76 -84.26 8.71
N GLY A 817 -49.20 -84.32 9.92
CA GLY A 817 -49.38 -85.40 10.90
C GLY A 817 -48.09 -85.64 11.67
N PHE A 818 -48.07 -86.69 12.50
CA PHE A 818 -46.90 -87.18 13.21
C PHE A 818 -46.69 -88.67 12.91
N THR A 819 -45.46 -89.19 13.08
CA THR A 819 -45.15 -90.59 12.72
C THR A 819 -45.37 -91.58 13.87
N ASP A 820 -45.47 -91.08 15.09
CA ASP A 820 -45.27 -91.85 16.32
C ASP A 820 -46.60 -91.97 17.10
N ASP A 821 -47.64 -92.38 16.35
CA ASP A 821 -49.04 -92.49 16.77
C ASP A 821 -49.29 -93.91 17.33
N THR A 822 -49.03 -94.07 18.63
CA THR A 822 -49.05 -95.38 19.31
C THR A 822 -50.46 -95.76 19.77
N GLY A 823 -50.73 -97.06 19.94
CA GLY A 823 -52.08 -97.52 20.26
C GLY A 823 -53.02 -97.44 19.06
N THR A 824 -53.96 -96.49 19.05
CA THR A 824 -55.07 -96.44 18.09
C THR A 824 -54.81 -95.49 16.91
N THR A 825 -54.13 -95.98 15.88
CA THR A 825 -53.73 -95.18 14.70
C THR A 825 -54.85 -94.30 14.13
N GLY A 826 -54.66 -92.99 14.20
CA GLY A 826 -55.52 -91.94 13.66
C GLY A 826 -56.40 -91.22 14.69
N ASP A 827 -56.27 -91.50 15.98
CA ASP A 827 -57.03 -90.78 17.04
C ASP A 827 -56.30 -89.56 17.64
N GLY A 828 -54.97 -89.51 17.54
CA GLY A 828 -54.15 -88.39 18.03
C GLY A 828 -53.76 -88.50 19.51
N ILE A 829 -53.70 -89.71 20.06
CA ILE A 829 -53.20 -90.02 21.41
C ILE A 829 -51.92 -90.85 21.28
N THR A 830 -50.87 -90.52 22.03
CA THR A 830 -49.60 -91.28 21.97
C THR A 830 -48.84 -91.30 23.30
N GLY A 831 -48.23 -92.45 23.60
CA GLY A 831 -47.28 -92.63 24.70
C GLY A 831 -45.84 -92.24 24.32
N ASP A 832 -45.58 -91.93 23.06
CA ASP A 832 -44.33 -91.28 22.68
C ASP A 832 -44.37 -89.81 23.08
N THR A 833 -43.76 -89.51 24.24
CA THR A 833 -43.56 -88.13 24.75
C THR A 833 -42.74 -87.21 23.83
N THR A 834 -42.14 -87.75 22.76
CA THR A 834 -41.26 -87.06 21.80
C THR A 834 -41.78 -87.12 20.36
N PRO A 835 -43.06 -86.76 20.08
CA PRO A 835 -43.68 -86.99 18.78
C PRO A 835 -42.95 -86.28 17.63
N THR A 836 -42.70 -87.02 16.54
CA THR A 836 -42.10 -86.50 15.32
C THR A 836 -43.17 -85.96 14.38
N LEU A 837 -43.37 -84.65 14.43
CA LEU A 837 -44.22 -83.92 13.51
C LEU A 837 -43.62 -83.92 12.11
N THR A 838 -44.49 -83.89 11.10
CA THR A 838 -44.15 -83.75 9.68
C THR A 838 -45.00 -82.65 9.06
N GLY A 839 -44.50 -82.02 7.99
CA GLY A 839 -45.25 -80.95 7.34
C GLY A 839 -44.63 -80.41 6.05
N THR A 840 -45.24 -79.33 5.55
CA THR A 840 -44.73 -78.54 4.42
C THR A 840 -44.58 -77.07 4.81
N ALA A 841 -43.64 -76.39 4.19
CA ALA A 841 -43.48 -74.92 4.16
C ALA A 841 -42.84 -74.54 2.81
N ASP A 842 -42.50 -73.26 2.64
CA ASP A 842 -41.71 -72.83 1.47
C ASP A 842 -40.30 -73.46 1.47
N ALA A 843 -39.72 -73.62 0.28
CA ALA A 843 -38.49 -74.40 0.12
C ALA A 843 -37.27 -73.73 0.78
N ASN A 844 -36.56 -74.48 1.62
CA ASN A 844 -35.45 -74.01 2.46
C ASN A 844 -35.83 -73.01 3.57
N ALA A 845 -37.12 -72.79 3.85
CA ALA A 845 -37.56 -71.96 4.96
C ALA A 845 -37.24 -72.59 6.34
N SER A 846 -37.01 -71.74 7.33
CA SER A 846 -36.80 -72.13 8.73
C SER A 846 -38.14 -72.25 9.44
N VAL A 847 -38.57 -73.47 9.79
CA VAL A 847 -39.88 -73.76 10.37
C VAL A 847 -39.78 -73.84 11.89
N THR A 848 -40.26 -72.80 12.57
CA THR A 848 -40.42 -72.76 14.03
C THR A 848 -41.68 -73.53 14.42
N VAL A 849 -41.53 -74.51 15.32
CA VAL A 849 -42.64 -75.31 15.86
C VAL A 849 -42.98 -74.83 17.26
N LEU A 850 -44.27 -74.65 17.52
CA LEU A 850 -44.83 -74.19 18.79
C LEU A 850 -45.86 -75.19 19.31
N ALA A 851 -45.85 -75.47 20.61
CA ALA A 851 -46.90 -76.22 21.30
C ALA A 851 -47.60 -75.29 22.31
N ASN A 852 -48.94 -75.26 22.29
CA ASN A 852 -49.75 -74.37 23.12
C ASN A 852 -49.34 -72.87 23.02
N GLY A 853 -48.81 -72.47 21.86
CA GLY A 853 -48.31 -71.11 21.58
C GLY A 853 -46.90 -70.79 22.07
N ALA A 854 -46.18 -71.75 22.67
CA ALA A 854 -44.78 -71.60 23.06
C ALA A 854 -43.86 -72.36 22.09
N THR A 855 -42.79 -71.72 21.60
CA THR A 855 -41.79 -72.37 20.74
C THR A 855 -41.11 -73.53 21.45
N ILE A 856 -41.14 -74.71 20.84
CA ILE A 856 -40.47 -75.93 21.32
C ILE A 856 -39.26 -76.32 20.48
N GLY A 857 -39.10 -75.76 19.28
CA GLY A 857 -37.89 -75.91 18.46
C GLY A 857 -38.06 -75.42 17.04
N VAL A 858 -37.09 -75.75 16.18
CA VAL A 858 -37.01 -75.32 14.78
C VAL A 858 -36.54 -76.49 13.92
N ALA A 859 -37.10 -76.63 12.71
CA ALA A 859 -36.66 -77.55 11.68
C ALA A 859 -36.51 -76.82 10.33
N MET A 860 -35.58 -77.25 9.48
CA MET A 860 -35.47 -76.70 8.13
C MET A 860 -36.40 -77.43 7.16
N ALA A 861 -37.14 -76.68 6.35
CA ALA A 861 -37.78 -77.22 5.17
C ALA A 861 -36.72 -77.62 4.12
N SER A 862 -36.92 -78.76 3.48
CA SER A 862 -36.10 -79.20 2.35
C SER A 862 -36.25 -78.27 1.14
N ALA A 863 -35.39 -78.42 0.12
CA ALA A 863 -35.56 -77.78 -1.18
C ALA A 863 -36.86 -78.18 -1.93
N SER A 864 -37.61 -79.14 -1.39
CA SER A 864 -38.95 -79.55 -1.81
C SER A 864 -40.08 -79.12 -0.85
N GLY A 865 -39.80 -78.25 0.12
CA GLY A 865 -40.76 -77.70 1.09
C GLY A 865 -41.13 -78.63 2.25
N ALA A 866 -40.87 -79.93 2.17
CA ALA A 866 -41.14 -80.88 3.26
C ALA A 866 -40.19 -80.69 4.44
N TRP A 867 -40.71 -80.71 5.67
CA TRP A 867 -39.97 -80.63 6.94
C TRP A 867 -40.41 -81.73 7.92
N SER A 868 -39.58 -81.99 8.93
CA SER A 868 -39.88 -82.90 10.05
C SER A 868 -39.21 -82.41 11.33
N PHE A 869 -39.88 -82.58 12.47
CA PHE A 869 -39.44 -82.10 13.78
C PHE A 869 -39.88 -83.07 14.90
N THR A 870 -38.91 -83.73 15.53
CA THR A 870 -39.10 -84.50 16.77
C THR A 870 -39.17 -83.55 17.96
N ALA A 871 -40.29 -83.56 18.68
CA ALA A 871 -40.48 -82.71 19.85
C ALA A 871 -39.53 -83.09 21.01
N PRO A 872 -39.10 -82.11 21.84
CA PRO A 872 -38.50 -82.42 23.13
C PRO A 872 -39.53 -83.10 24.05
N ALA A 873 -39.07 -83.95 24.97
CA ALA A 873 -39.95 -84.77 25.81
C ALA A 873 -40.99 -83.92 26.56
N LEU A 874 -42.27 -84.19 26.27
CA LEU A 874 -43.43 -83.55 26.84
C LEU A 874 -44.00 -84.40 28.00
N SER A 875 -44.67 -83.75 28.96
CA SER A 875 -45.46 -84.45 29.98
C SER A 875 -46.84 -84.79 29.45
N ASP A 876 -47.51 -85.78 30.04
CA ASP A 876 -48.88 -86.16 29.73
C ASP A 876 -49.85 -84.96 29.72
N GLY A 877 -50.79 -84.97 28.76
CA GLY A 877 -51.76 -83.90 28.50
C GLY A 877 -51.86 -83.54 27.01
N SER A 878 -52.87 -82.73 26.67
CA SER A 878 -53.14 -82.29 25.30
C SER A 878 -52.32 -81.05 24.90
N TYR A 879 -51.72 -81.10 23.71
CA TYR A 879 -50.92 -80.03 23.12
C TYR A 879 -51.46 -79.64 21.75
N SER A 880 -51.72 -78.35 21.58
CA SER A 880 -52.11 -77.74 20.31
C SER A 880 -50.84 -77.28 19.58
N PHE A 881 -50.41 -78.05 18.58
CA PHE A 881 -49.20 -77.76 17.81
C PHE A 881 -49.49 -76.82 16.64
N THR A 882 -48.64 -75.82 16.45
CA THR A 882 -48.66 -74.88 15.32
C THR A 882 -47.24 -74.65 14.82
N ALA A 883 -47.08 -74.20 13.58
CA ALA A 883 -45.79 -73.87 13.00
C ALA A 883 -45.81 -72.54 12.24
N THR A 884 -44.73 -71.77 12.31
CA THR A 884 -44.44 -70.60 11.45
C THR A 884 -43.17 -70.86 10.65
N SER A 885 -43.10 -70.35 9.43
CA SER A 885 -41.87 -70.33 8.63
C SER A 885 -41.23 -68.95 8.70
N ALA A 886 -39.90 -68.91 8.59
CA ALA A 886 -39.15 -67.72 8.23
C ALA A 886 -38.34 -67.97 6.96
N ASP A 887 -38.20 -66.96 6.12
CA ASP A 887 -37.34 -66.97 4.95
C ASP A 887 -35.88 -66.63 5.31
N ALA A 888 -35.02 -66.39 4.31
CA ALA A 888 -33.64 -66.00 4.54
C ALA A 888 -33.51 -64.58 5.13
N ALA A 889 -34.43 -63.67 4.75
CA ALA A 889 -34.49 -62.27 5.12
C ALA A 889 -35.14 -62.01 6.51
N GLY A 890 -35.56 -63.08 7.18
CA GLY A 890 -36.12 -63.05 8.54
C GLY A 890 -37.63 -62.80 8.61
N ASN A 891 -38.33 -62.61 7.48
CA ASN A 891 -39.76 -62.38 7.51
C ASN A 891 -40.49 -63.64 7.99
N THR A 892 -41.39 -63.49 8.96
CA THR A 892 -42.12 -64.63 9.55
C THR A 892 -43.53 -64.75 8.96
N SER A 893 -43.93 -65.97 8.62
CA SER A 893 -45.27 -66.32 8.11
C SER A 893 -46.37 -66.11 9.16
N ALA A 894 -47.63 -66.16 8.70
CA ALA A 894 -48.73 -66.53 9.59
C ALA A 894 -48.54 -67.98 10.12
N ALA A 895 -49.07 -68.27 11.31
CA ALA A 895 -49.03 -69.62 11.87
C ALA A 895 -49.92 -70.60 11.08
N SER A 896 -49.54 -71.88 11.09
CA SER A 896 -50.31 -72.99 10.55
C SER A 896 -51.69 -73.10 11.21
N VAL A 897 -52.58 -73.87 10.59
CA VAL A 897 -53.70 -74.47 11.31
C VAL A 897 -53.14 -75.35 12.44
N ALA A 898 -53.80 -75.34 13.60
CA ALA A 898 -53.38 -76.14 14.73
C ALA A 898 -53.67 -77.64 14.53
N VAL A 899 -52.80 -78.49 15.07
CA VAL A 899 -52.99 -79.95 15.19
C VAL A 899 -52.91 -80.29 16.67
N ASP A 900 -54.01 -80.77 17.23
CA ASP A 900 -54.06 -81.18 18.64
C ASP A 900 -53.63 -82.65 18.75
N ILE A 901 -52.68 -82.94 19.65
CA ILE A 901 -52.21 -84.30 19.97
C ILE A 901 -52.16 -84.42 21.50
N THR A 902 -52.59 -85.55 22.05
CA THR A 902 -52.50 -85.85 23.48
C THR A 902 -51.32 -86.76 23.76
N MET A 903 -50.39 -86.30 24.60
CA MET A 903 -49.35 -87.13 25.17
C MET A 903 -49.96 -87.90 26.35
N ASP A 904 -49.73 -89.20 26.42
CA ASP A 904 -50.18 -90.03 27.52
C ASP A 904 -49.26 -91.24 27.67
N ALA A 905 -48.19 -91.09 28.45
CA ALA A 905 -47.23 -92.14 28.77
C ALA A 905 -47.52 -92.80 30.13
N THR A 906 -48.66 -92.49 30.75
CA THR A 906 -49.12 -93.14 31.98
C THR A 906 -49.74 -94.50 31.62
N LYS A 907 -49.17 -95.58 32.17
CA LYS A 907 -49.75 -96.93 32.09
C LYS A 907 -50.98 -97.05 33.01
N PRO A 908 -51.91 -98.00 32.75
CA PRO A 908 -52.98 -98.33 33.69
C PRO A 908 -52.45 -98.69 35.08
N ASP A 909 -53.26 -98.49 36.12
CA ASP A 909 -52.92 -98.98 37.47
C ASP A 909 -52.83 -100.52 37.47
N ASP A 910 -52.13 -101.06 38.47
CA ASP A 910 -51.99 -102.52 38.61
C ASP A 910 -53.36 -103.16 38.89
N LEU A 911 -53.66 -104.23 38.15
CA LEU A 911 -54.98 -104.84 38.08
C LEU A 911 -55.33 -105.61 39.37
N THR A 912 -56.61 -105.78 39.65
CA THR A 912 -57.11 -106.59 40.79
C THR A 912 -58.36 -107.36 40.37
N LEU A 913 -58.66 -108.49 41.02
CA LEU A 913 -60.00 -109.10 40.95
C LEU A 913 -60.87 -108.54 42.09
N ASP A 914 -62.19 -108.53 41.87
CA ASP A 914 -63.19 -108.26 42.92
C ASP A 914 -63.48 -109.50 43.80
N THR A 915 -63.36 -110.71 43.23
CA THR A 915 -63.35 -112.01 43.91
C THR A 915 -62.31 -112.93 43.28
N ASP A 916 -61.56 -113.70 44.07
CA ASP A 916 -60.42 -114.49 43.60
C ASP A 916 -60.53 -116.01 43.85
N THR A 917 -61.64 -116.51 44.39
CA THR A 917 -61.78 -117.92 44.79
C THR A 917 -62.48 -118.80 43.75
N VAL A 918 -61.95 -120.00 43.48
CA VAL A 918 -62.65 -121.07 42.76
C VAL A 918 -62.40 -122.43 43.44
N VAL A 919 -63.30 -123.39 43.29
CA VAL A 919 -63.20 -124.72 43.92
C VAL A 919 -62.58 -125.72 42.92
N GLU A 920 -61.81 -126.70 43.41
CA GLU A 920 -61.34 -127.84 42.61
C GLU A 920 -62.51 -128.52 41.88
N ASN A 921 -62.22 -129.14 40.73
CA ASN A 921 -63.21 -129.75 39.82
C ASN A 921 -64.34 -128.80 39.32
N SER A 922 -64.22 -127.47 39.48
CA SER A 922 -65.20 -126.50 38.95
C SER A 922 -65.34 -126.58 37.43
N ALA A 923 -66.57 -126.60 36.94
CA ALA A 923 -66.87 -126.76 35.51
C ALA A 923 -66.42 -125.55 34.66
N GLY A 924 -65.89 -125.81 33.47
CA GLY A 924 -65.52 -124.78 32.49
C GLY A 924 -66.64 -123.76 32.21
N GLY A 925 -66.30 -122.47 32.25
CA GLY A 925 -67.24 -121.35 32.23
C GLY A 925 -67.65 -120.82 33.61
N THR A 926 -67.21 -121.46 34.71
CA THR A 926 -67.38 -120.92 36.08
C THR A 926 -66.66 -119.58 36.22
N PHE A 927 -67.34 -118.59 36.80
CA PHE A 927 -66.80 -117.26 37.06
C PHE A 927 -65.86 -117.28 38.27
N VAL A 928 -64.71 -116.61 38.15
CA VAL A 928 -63.73 -116.43 39.23
C VAL A 928 -63.83 -115.01 39.80
N GLY A 929 -63.73 -114.01 38.93
CA GLY A 929 -63.82 -112.59 39.30
C GLY A 929 -63.78 -111.64 38.10
N THR A 930 -64.04 -110.37 38.34
CA THR A 930 -63.92 -109.28 37.37
C THR A 930 -62.61 -108.52 37.59
N VAL A 931 -61.80 -108.43 36.54
CA VAL A 931 -60.58 -107.60 36.50
C VAL A 931 -60.97 -106.13 36.56
N GLN A 932 -60.57 -105.44 37.63
CA GLN A 932 -60.78 -104.01 37.83
C GLN A 932 -59.76 -103.20 37.02
N LEU A 933 -60.19 -102.04 36.54
CA LEU A 933 -59.42 -101.11 35.73
C LEU A 933 -59.50 -99.69 36.32
N SER A 934 -58.39 -98.94 36.29
CA SER A 934 -58.38 -97.50 36.56
C SER A 934 -59.06 -96.70 35.44
N GLU A 935 -59.00 -97.19 34.20
CA GLU A 935 -59.40 -96.47 32.99
C GLU A 935 -59.89 -97.39 31.86
N ALA A 936 -60.14 -96.82 30.67
CA ALA A 936 -60.65 -97.54 29.52
C ALA A 936 -59.53 -98.27 28.74
N ALA A 937 -59.10 -99.43 29.25
CA ALA A 937 -58.09 -100.27 28.61
C ALA A 937 -58.69 -101.53 27.93
N THR A 938 -58.00 -102.02 26.89
CA THR A 938 -58.20 -103.34 26.30
C THR A 938 -57.50 -104.39 27.18
N LEU A 939 -58.22 -105.44 27.56
CA LEU A 939 -57.67 -106.54 28.37
C LEU A 939 -57.32 -107.77 27.54
N VAL A 940 -56.21 -108.43 27.89
CA VAL A 940 -55.73 -109.69 27.31
C VAL A 940 -55.21 -110.60 28.42
N LEU A 941 -55.66 -111.85 28.45
CA LEU A 941 -55.02 -112.88 29.29
C LEU A 941 -53.72 -113.32 28.60
N THR A 942 -52.58 -113.10 29.27
CA THR A 942 -51.23 -113.34 28.73
C THR A 942 -50.53 -114.56 29.32
N ASP A 943 -50.96 -114.98 30.52
CA ASP A 943 -50.70 -116.30 31.09
C ASP A 943 -52.03 -116.80 31.69
N ASP A 944 -52.42 -118.02 31.34
CA ASP A 944 -53.71 -118.64 31.66
C ASP A 944 -53.58 -119.83 32.65
N ALA A 945 -52.42 -119.94 33.31
CA ALA A 945 -52.07 -120.99 34.28
C ALA A 945 -52.41 -122.40 33.75
N ASP A 946 -51.60 -122.82 32.77
CA ASP A 946 -51.69 -124.11 32.07
C ASP A 946 -52.97 -124.29 31.22
N GLY A 947 -53.50 -123.21 30.63
CA GLY A 947 -54.69 -123.26 29.77
C GLY A 947 -56.01 -123.45 30.52
N ARG A 948 -55.99 -123.35 31.86
CA ARG A 948 -57.15 -123.65 32.72
C ARG A 948 -58.05 -122.43 32.98
N PHE A 949 -57.63 -121.21 32.63
CA PHE A 949 -58.44 -119.98 32.74
C PHE A 949 -58.65 -119.26 31.39
N VAL A 950 -59.64 -118.37 31.33
CA VAL A 950 -59.95 -117.54 30.15
C VAL A 950 -60.55 -116.21 30.60
N LEU A 951 -60.28 -115.14 29.84
CA LEU A 951 -60.86 -113.81 30.06
C LEU A 951 -61.93 -113.49 29.01
N ASP A 952 -63.10 -113.06 29.45
CA ASP A 952 -64.25 -112.69 28.63
C ASP A 952 -64.63 -111.23 28.91
N GLY A 953 -64.11 -110.32 28.09
CA GLY A 953 -64.13 -108.88 28.37
C GLY A 953 -63.22 -108.55 29.56
N ALA A 954 -63.81 -108.38 30.74
CA ALA A 954 -63.10 -108.21 32.01
C ALA A 954 -63.35 -109.35 33.01
N GLU A 955 -64.21 -110.32 32.68
CA GLU A 955 -64.56 -111.43 33.58
C GLU A 955 -63.57 -112.59 33.39
N LEU A 956 -62.80 -112.93 34.43
CA LEU A 956 -61.97 -114.14 34.49
C LEU A 956 -62.83 -115.36 34.83
N LYS A 957 -62.65 -116.43 34.06
CA LYS A 957 -63.47 -117.65 34.12
C LYS A 957 -62.58 -118.89 33.99
N VAL A 958 -63.03 -120.02 34.50
CA VAL A 958 -62.45 -121.34 34.20
C VAL A 958 -62.62 -121.61 32.70
N ALA A 959 -61.57 -122.08 32.02
CA ALA A 959 -61.60 -122.34 30.58
C ALA A 959 -62.57 -123.47 30.21
N SER A 960 -63.17 -123.38 29.02
CA SER A 960 -64.19 -124.34 28.57
C SER A 960 -63.57 -125.71 28.26
N GLY A 961 -63.79 -126.68 29.15
CA GLY A 961 -63.22 -128.02 29.06
C GLY A 961 -61.95 -128.24 29.90
N ALA A 962 -61.54 -127.26 30.71
CA ALA A 962 -60.55 -127.47 31.76
C ALA A 962 -61.14 -128.25 32.94
N VAL A 963 -60.25 -128.86 33.72
CA VAL A 963 -60.49 -129.44 35.05
C VAL A 963 -59.50 -128.74 35.99
N LEU A 964 -59.95 -128.37 37.19
CA LEU A 964 -59.08 -127.90 38.27
C LEU A 964 -58.81 -129.11 39.18
N ASP A 965 -57.53 -129.37 39.41
CA ASP A 965 -56.92 -130.63 39.84
C ASP A 965 -55.47 -130.26 40.22
N TYR A 966 -55.22 -130.02 41.51
CA TYR A 966 -54.07 -129.22 42.01
C TYR A 966 -53.64 -129.55 43.47
N GLU A 967 -53.50 -130.84 43.81
CA GLU A 967 -53.18 -131.40 45.15
C GLU A 967 -52.31 -130.52 46.11
N ASP A 968 -51.21 -129.94 45.63
CA ASP A 968 -50.24 -129.18 46.45
C ASP A 968 -50.58 -127.67 46.64
N GLN A 969 -51.63 -127.14 45.98
CA GLN A 969 -51.65 -125.72 45.59
C GLN A 969 -52.94 -124.97 45.94
N THR A 970 -52.96 -124.32 47.10
CA THR A 970 -54.07 -123.45 47.55
C THR A 970 -54.35 -122.23 46.66
N SER A 971 -53.54 -121.97 45.62
CA SER A 971 -53.75 -120.88 44.66
C SER A 971 -52.95 -121.01 43.36
N ARG A 972 -53.44 -120.43 42.26
CA ARG A 972 -52.77 -120.25 40.97
C ARG A 972 -52.69 -118.80 40.52
N ASP A 973 -51.56 -118.40 39.98
CA ASP A 973 -51.31 -117.07 39.43
C ASP A 973 -51.64 -117.05 37.93
N VAL A 974 -52.60 -116.21 37.51
CA VAL A 974 -52.81 -115.89 36.08
C VAL A 974 -52.25 -114.49 35.78
N THR A 975 -51.79 -114.24 34.55
CA THR A 975 -51.23 -112.92 34.20
C THR A 975 -52.10 -112.21 33.18
N VAL A 976 -52.75 -111.12 33.59
CA VAL A 976 -53.57 -110.28 32.72
C VAL A 976 -52.83 -109.01 32.34
N GLN A 977 -52.94 -108.64 31.08
CA GLN A 977 -52.40 -107.44 30.48
C GLN A 977 -53.53 -106.45 30.16
N ALA A 978 -53.32 -105.18 30.51
CA ALA A 978 -54.16 -104.05 30.12
C ALA A 978 -53.38 -103.12 29.20
N THR A 979 -54.00 -102.69 28.11
CA THR A 979 -53.45 -101.72 27.15
C THR A 979 -54.41 -100.55 26.98
N ASP A 980 -53.98 -99.34 27.28
CA ASP A 980 -54.79 -98.12 27.14
C ASP A 980 -54.96 -97.67 25.66
N ALA A 981 -55.54 -96.49 25.44
CA ALA A 981 -55.77 -95.93 24.11
C ALA A 981 -54.47 -95.49 23.40
N ALA A 982 -53.51 -94.98 24.16
CA ALA A 982 -52.18 -94.56 23.72
C ALA A 982 -51.24 -95.76 23.47
N GLY A 983 -51.62 -96.95 23.93
CA GLY A 983 -50.87 -98.19 23.77
C GLY A 983 -49.85 -98.46 24.88
N ASN A 984 -49.86 -97.74 26.01
CA ASN A 984 -49.05 -98.17 27.17
C ASN A 984 -49.66 -99.42 27.80
N VAL A 985 -48.84 -100.14 28.56
CA VAL A 985 -49.16 -101.50 28.99
C VAL A 985 -48.86 -101.69 30.46
N THR A 986 -49.87 -102.17 31.19
CA THR A 986 -49.71 -102.80 32.51
C THR A 986 -49.92 -104.29 32.39
N THR A 987 -49.18 -105.07 33.15
CA THR A 987 -49.29 -106.53 33.18
C THR A 987 -49.15 -106.94 34.63
N THR A 988 -50.20 -107.56 35.17
CA THR A 988 -50.33 -107.84 36.59
C THR A 988 -50.60 -109.32 36.78
N VAL A 989 -49.88 -109.91 37.72
CA VAL A 989 -50.13 -111.27 38.19
C VAL A 989 -51.29 -111.22 39.17
N LEU A 990 -52.28 -112.07 38.95
CA LEU A 990 -53.55 -112.11 39.63
C LEU A 990 -53.74 -113.51 40.21
N THR A 991 -53.52 -113.62 41.52
CA THR A 991 -53.66 -114.88 42.24
C THR A 991 -55.13 -115.27 42.38
N VAL A 992 -55.43 -116.54 42.08
CA VAL A 992 -56.73 -117.20 42.19
C VAL A 992 -56.61 -118.29 43.25
N GLN A 993 -57.41 -118.24 44.32
CA GLN A 993 -57.41 -119.25 45.38
C GLN A 993 -58.17 -120.52 44.95
N LEU A 994 -57.72 -121.68 45.45
CA LEU A 994 -58.26 -123.03 45.19
C LEU A 994 -58.78 -123.68 46.48
N SER A 995 -59.55 -124.78 46.40
CA SER A 995 -60.16 -125.46 47.56
C SER A 995 -60.61 -126.90 47.23
N ASP A 996 -60.29 -127.85 48.11
CA ASP A 996 -59.98 -129.25 47.81
C ASP A 996 -61.00 -130.32 48.33
N VAL A 997 -60.82 -131.63 47.99
CA VAL A 997 -61.78 -132.76 48.20
C VAL A 997 -61.11 -134.15 48.42
N ILE A 998 -61.51 -134.86 49.48
CA ILE A 998 -61.01 -136.18 49.97
C ILE A 998 -61.28 -137.40 49.02
N GLU A 999 -60.36 -138.39 49.02
CA GLU A 999 -60.34 -139.62 48.19
C GLU A 999 -60.73 -140.95 48.94
N THR A 1000 -60.58 -142.14 48.33
CA THR A 1000 -60.96 -143.47 48.92
C THR A 1000 -60.31 -144.67 48.20
N PHE A 1001 -59.80 -145.68 48.94
CA PHE A 1001 -59.11 -146.87 48.42
C PHE A 1001 -59.68 -148.21 48.95
N GLY A 1002 -59.33 -149.35 48.32
CA GLY A 1002 -59.72 -150.67 48.83
C GLY A 1002 -59.31 -151.90 47.99
N GLY A 1003 -59.31 -153.07 48.65
CA GLY A 1003 -58.80 -154.37 48.19
C GLY A 1003 -59.86 -155.40 47.79
N GLY A 1004 -59.50 -156.69 47.90
CA GLY A 1004 -60.20 -157.82 47.29
C GLY A 1004 -60.71 -158.92 48.23
N ALA A 1005 -60.08 -160.10 48.11
CA ALA A 1005 -60.46 -161.38 48.76
C ALA A 1005 -59.32 -162.42 48.65
N GLU A 1006 -58.09 -161.96 48.42
CA GLU A 1006 -56.81 -162.67 48.33
C GLU A 1006 -55.76 -161.70 48.90
N ALA A 1007 -54.67 -162.20 49.49
CA ALA A 1007 -53.63 -161.37 50.14
C ALA A 1007 -53.16 -160.18 49.27
N ASP A 1008 -53.58 -158.98 49.65
CA ASP A 1008 -53.35 -157.70 48.97
C ASP A 1008 -52.25 -156.88 49.68
N MET A 1009 -51.74 -155.85 49.00
CA MET A 1009 -50.75 -154.92 49.54
C MET A 1009 -51.14 -153.49 49.14
N ILE A 1010 -51.64 -152.73 50.10
CA ILE A 1010 -52.30 -151.44 49.92
C ILE A 1010 -51.45 -150.33 50.55
N TYR A 1011 -51.35 -149.22 49.83
CA TYR A 1011 -50.76 -147.97 50.32
C TYR A 1011 -51.80 -146.89 50.10
N GLY A 1012 -52.09 -146.12 51.15
CA GLY A 1012 -52.57 -144.75 50.99
C GLY A 1012 -51.43 -143.81 50.60
N ASP A 1013 -51.65 -142.51 50.76
CA ASP A 1013 -50.71 -141.47 50.32
C ASP A 1013 -50.33 -140.44 51.41
N ALA A 1014 -50.98 -139.28 51.45
CA ALA A 1014 -50.52 -138.14 52.27
C ALA A 1014 -51.64 -137.13 52.65
N GLY A 1015 -52.90 -137.55 52.60
CA GLY A 1015 -54.03 -136.87 53.25
C GLY A 1015 -55.10 -137.91 53.63
N ASP A 1016 -56.11 -137.51 54.41
CA ASP A 1016 -57.10 -138.38 55.05
C ASP A 1016 -57.67 -139.51 54.14
N ASN A 1017 -57.18 -140.75 54.31
CA ASN A 1017 -57.43 -141.90 53.46
C ASN A 1017 -58.46 -142.87 54.09
N ASN A 1018 -59.56 -143.17 53.40
CA ASN A 1018 -60.45 -144.28 53.77
C ASN A 1018 -60.05 -145.56 53.02
N ILE A 1019 -59.51 -146.56 53.73
CA ILE A 1019 -58.97 -147.81 53.19
C ILE A 1019 -59.78 -149.02 53.68
N MET A 1020 -60.11 -149.95 52.78
CA MET A 1020 -60.79 -151.22 53.12
C MET A 1020 -60.16 -152.38 52.36
N ALA A 1021 -59.33 -153.23 53.00
CA ALA A 1021 -58.66 -154.35 52.32
C ALA A 1021 -59.62 -155.51 52.06
N GLY A 1022 -60.29 -155.99 53.10
CA GLY A 1022 -61.50 -156.81 53.02
C GLY A 1022 -61.32 -158.31 53.22
N GLY A 1023 -60.11 -158.84 53.06
CA GLY A 1023 -59.76 -160.18 53.54
C GLY A 1023 -58.76 -160.94 52.70
N GLY A 1024 -57.62 -161.26 53.31
CA GLY A 1024 -56.53 -162.03 52.74
C GLY A 1024 -55.57 -162.46 53.84
N ASP A 1025 -54.29 -162.16 53.66
CA ASP A 1025 -53.30 -162.02 54.74
C ASP A 1025 -52.62 -160.69 54.38
N ASP A 1026 -53.32 -159.58 54.64
CA ASP A 1026 -53.15 -158.31 53.91
C ASP A 1026 -52.09 -157.40 54.53
N PHE A 1027 -51.42 -156.57 53.71
CA PHE A 1027 -50.45 -155.56 54.16
C PHE A 1027 -50.95 -154.16 53.82
N ILE A 1028 -51.19 -153.33 54.82
CA ILE A 1028 -51.73 -151.97 54.66
C ILE A 1028 -50.79 -150.94 55.27
N PHE A 1029 -50.59 -149.84 54.57
CA PHE A 1029 -49.95 -148.63 55.05
C PHE A 1029 -50.91 -147.47 54.75
N GLY A 1030 -51.32 -146.69 55.76
CA GLY A 1030 -52.11 -145.48 55.58
C GLY A 1030 -51.26 -144.40 54.90
N GLY A 1031 -50.35 -143.80 55.67
CA GLY A 1031 -49.29 -142.93 55.17
C GLY A 1031 -49.15 -141.67 56.00
N ALA A 1032 -49.99 -140.68 55.69
CA ALA A 1032 -50.15 -139.46 56.48
C ALA A 1032 -51.52 -138.82 56.19
N GLY A 1033 -52.18 -138.28 57.20
CA GLY A 1033 -53.59 -137.90 57.16
C GLY A 1033 -54.36 -138.59 58.29
N ASP A 1034 -55.57 -138.13 58.62
CA ASP A 1034 -56.41 -138.81 59.61
C ASP A 1034 -57.10 -140.03 58.94
N ASP A 1035 -56.44 -141.19 58.95
CA ASP A 1035 -56.81 -142.34 58.13
C ASP A 1035 -57.86 -143.27 58.78
N SER A 1036 -58.61 -143.99 57.95
CA SER A 1036 -59.68 -144.91 58.36
C SER A 1036 -59.50 -146.26 57.68
N ILE A 1037 -58.93 -147.23 58.38
CA ILE A 1037 -58.45 -148.51 57.84
C ILE A 1037 -59.29 -149.69 58.36
N ASP A 1038 -59.85 -150.50 57.44
CA ASP A 1038 -60.55 -151.75 57.72
C ASP A 1038 -59.80 -152.92 57.04
N GLY A 1039 -59.13 -153.76 57.82
CA GLY A 1039 -58.39 -154.93 57.33
C GLY A 1039 -59.33 -156.03 56.82
N GLY A 1040 -60.37 -156.33 57.59
CA GLY A 1040 -61.38 -157.34 57.25
C GLY A 1040 -61.14 -158.69 57.90
N THR A 1041 -60.71 -159.71 57.14
CA THR A 1041 -60.60 -161.09 57.67
C THR A 1041 -59.45 -161.87 57.04
N GLY A 1042 -58.51 -162.30 57.88
CA GLY A 1042 -57.24 -162.81 57.41
C GLY A 1042 -56.23 -162.96 58.53
N ASN A 1043 -54.95 -162.83 58.20
CA ASN A 1043 -53.90 -162.53 59.16
C ASN A 1043 -53.19 -161.26 58.65
N ASP A 1044 -53.73 -160.11 59.04
CA ASP A 1044 -53.47 -158.81 58.42
C ASP A 1044 -52.39 -158.02 59.19
N SER A 1045 -51.71 -157.10 58.50
CA SER A 1045 -50.60 -156.29 58.99
C SER A 1045 -50.81 -154.84 58.56
N MET A 1046 -51.19 -153.97 59.50
CA MET A 1046 -51.60 -152.59 59.24
C MET A 1046 -50.69 -151.59 59.96
N GLU A 1047 -50.23 -150.59 59.23
CA GLU A 1047 -49.47 -149.42 59.71
C GLU A 1047 -50.30 -148.18 59.36
N GLY A 1048 -50.68 -147.34 60.32
CA GLY A 1048 -51.41 -146.09 60.11
C GLY A 1048 -50.50 -145.06 59.44
N GLY A 1049 -49.74 -144.31 60.24
CA GLY A 1049 -48.63 -143.50 59.76
C GLY A 1049 -48.39 -142.25 60.58
N THR A 1050 -48.96 -141.12 60.14
CA THR A 1050 -48.88 -139.83 60.85
C THR A 1050 -50.18 -139.03 60.67
N GLY A 1051 -50.97 -138.92 61.73
CA GLY A 1051 -52.35 -138.44 61.73
C GLY A 1051 -53.16 -139.27 62.73
N ASN A 1052 -54.38 -138.83 63.07
CA ASN A 1052 -55.18 -139.49 64.12
C ASN A 1052 -56.00 -140.64 63.53
N ASP A 1053 -55.42 -141.85 63.52
CA ASP A 1053 -55.86 -142.96 62.70
C ASP A 1053 -56.90 -143.87 63.39
N VAL A 1054 -57.84 -144.41 62.61
CA VAL A 1054 -58.89 -145.33 63.08
C VAL A 1054 -58.77 -146.67 62.35
N MET A 1055 -58.25 -147.69 63.03
CA MET A 1055 -57.96 -149.01 62.47
C MET A 1055 -58.86 -150.12 63.05
N VAL A 1056 -59.28 -151.07 62.21
CA VAL A 1056 -60.26 -152.11 62.57
C VAL A 1056 -59.94 -153.46 61.88
N ASP A 1057 -59.93 -154.57 62.64
CA ASP A 1057 -60.04 -155.94 62.09
C ASP A 1057 -61.45 -156.51 62.29
N ALA A 1058 -61.70 -157.72 61.76
CA ALA A 1058 -62.83 -158.53 62.23
C ALA A 1058 -62.48 -159.95 62.69
N GLN A 1059 -61.52 -160.65 62.06
CA GLN A 1059 -61.11 -162.03 62.41
C GLN A 1059 -59.70 -162.35 61.86
N GLY A 1060 -58.72 -162.54 62.75
CA GLY A 1060 -57.35 -162.94 62.42
C GLY A 1060 -56.46 -163.10 63.65
N ASP A 1061 -55.21 -163.55 63.48
CA ASP A 1061 -54.15 -163.25 64.48
C ASP A 1061 -53.33 -162.11 63.87
N ASP A 1062 -53.78 -160.88 64.10
CA ASP A 1062 -53.48 -159.68 63.31
C ASP A 1062 -52.38 -158.81 63.94
N THR A 1063 -51.84 -157.85 63.18
CA THR A 1063 -50.84 -156.88 63.65
C THR A 1063 -51.23 -155.46 63.23
N MET A 1064 -51.23 -154.53 64.18
CA MET A 1064 -51.55 -153.11 63.99
C MET A 1064 -50.46 -152.22 64.61
N ASP A 1065 -50.11 -151.13 63.95
CA ASP A 1065 -49.18 -150.07 64.41
C ASP A 1065 -49.80 -148.72 64.01
N GLY A 1066 -50.19 -147.88 64.97
CA GLY A 1066 -50.82 -146.57 64.74
C GLY A 1066 -49.85 -145.60 64.07
N GLY A 1067 -48.96 -144.99 64.86
CA GLY A 1067 -47.84 -144.19 64.36
C GLY A 1067 -47.59 -142.90 65.13
N GLU A 1068 -47.69 -141.74 64.46
CA GLU A 1068 -47.65 -140.41 65.10
C GLU A 1068 -49.04 -139.74 65.06
N GLY A 1069 -49.90 -140.04 66.05
CA GLY A 1069 -51.25 -139.48 66.21
C GLY A 1069 -51.91 -139.91 67.53
N ASP A 1070 -53.07 -139.34 67.90
CA ASP A 1070 -53.92 -139.93 68.95
C ASP A 1070 -54.87 -140.95 68.28
N ASP A 1071 -54.46 -142.22 68.27
CA ASP A 1071 -55.00 -143.26 67.39
C ASP A 1071 -56.10 -144.11 68.06
N THR A 1072 -56.86 -144.86 67.27
CA THR A 1072 -57.90 -145.76 67.77
C THR A 1072 -57.91 -147.11 67.04
N LEU A 1073 -57.41 -148.15 67.72
CA LEU A 1073 -57.27 -149.50 67.21
C LEU A 1073 -58.35 -150.43 67.77
N TYR A 1074 -59.14 -151.03 66.89
CA TYR A 1074 -60.15 -152.05 67.22
C TYR A 1074 -59.74 -153.42 66.67
N MET A 1075 -58.94 -154.13 67.44
CA MET A 1075 -58.75 -155.56 67.24
C MET A 1075 -59.98 -156.32 67.78
N LEU A 1076 -60.50 -157.33 67.05
CA LEU A 1076 -61.80 -157.92 67.37
C LEU A 1076 -61.80 -159.44 67.63
N ASN A 1077 -61.15 -160.28 66.83
CA ASN A 1077 -61.19 -161.75 67.05
C ASN A 1077 -59.94 -162.53 66.62
N GLY A 1078 -59.04 -162.75 67.57
CA GLY A 1078 -57.94 -163.72 67.55
C GLY A 1078 -56.78 -163.18 68.37
N SER A 1079 -55.55 -163.68 68.17
CA SER A 1079 -54.42 -163.44 69.08
C SER A 1079 -53.51 -162.35 68.52
N ASN A 1080 -53.85 -161.10 68.82
CA ASN A 1080 -53.41 -159.93 68.05
C ASN A 1080 -52.20 -159.22 68.65
N VAL A 1081 -51.50 -158.42 67.83
CA VAL A 1081 -50.38 -157.58 68.24
C VAL A 1081 -50.69 -156.12 67.90
N GLY A 1082 -51.05 -155.32 68.90
CA GLY A 1082 -51.38 -153.91 68.76
C GLY A 1082 -50.26 -153.00 69.25
N ARG A 1083 -50.02 -151.92 68.49
CA ARG A 1083 -49.16 -150.79 68.84
C ARG A 1083 -49.94 -149.51 68.63
N GLY A 1084 -49.96 -148.63 69.62
CA GLY A 1084 -50.46 -147.26 69.46
C GLY A 1084 -49.44 -146.46 68.67
N GLY A 1085 -48.70 -145.57 69.34
CA GLY A 1085 -47.42 -145.08 68.84
C GLY A 1085 -46.93 -143.84 69.55
N ALA A 1086 -47.56 -142.69 69.27
CA ALA A 1086 -47.13 -141.39 69.78
C ALA A 1086 -48.27 -140.33 69.80
N GLY A 1087 -49.32 -140.61 70.57
CA GLY A 1087 -50.38 -139.68 70.99
C GLY A 1087 -51.27 -140.33 72.06
N ASP A 1088 -52.36 -139.69 72.48
CA ASP A 1088 -53.24 -140.23 73.55
C ASP A 1088 -54.13 -141.39 73.02
N ASP A 1089 -53.56 -142.60 72.91
CA ASP A 1089 -54.11 -143.70 72.10
C ASP A 1089 -55.28 -144.48 72.75
N ILE A 1090 -56.11 -145.12 71.92
CA ILE A 1090 -57.20 -146.01 72.37
C ILE A 1090 -57.11 -147.37 71.67
N MET A 1091 -56.65 -148.40 72.39
CA MET A 1091 -56.54 -149.76 71.88
C MET A 1091 -57.56 -150.71 72.49
N ILE A 1092 -58.14 -151.59 71.66
CA ILE A 1092 -59.05 -152.66 72.07
C ILE A 1092 -58.61 -153.98 71.42
N GLY A 1093 -58.34 -155.04 72.21
CA GLY A 1093 -57.81 -156.34 71.75
C GLY A 1093 -58.85 -157.33 71.21
N GLY A 1094 -60.00 -157.41 71.90
CA GLY A 1094 -61.20 -158.12 71.42
C GLY A 1094 -61.41 -159.49 72.06
N PHE A 1095 -60.87 -160.53 71.42
CA PHE A 1095 -61.12 -161.94 71.77
C PHE A 1095 -59.96 -162.89 71.34
N GLY A 1096 -58.81 -162.82 71.99
CA GLY A 1096 -57.79 -163.88 71.89
C GLY A 1096 -56.72 -163.72 72.94
N ALA A 1097 -55.49 -164.15 72.67
CA ALA A 1097 -54.35 -163.95 73.57
C ALA A 1097 -53.50 -162.79 73.03
N ASP A 1098 -53.86 -161.58 73.41
CA ASP A 1098 -53.42 -160.34 72.75
C ASP A 1098 -52.11 -159.81 73.34
N THR A 1099 -51.40 -158.96 72.58
CA THR A 1099 -50.19 -158.27 73.02
C THR A 1099 -50.25 -156.82 72.57
N LEU A 1100 -50.48 -155.93 73.52
CA LEU A 1100 -50.77 -154.51 73.31
C LEU A 1100 -49.68 -153.65 73.97
N GLU A 1101 -49.07 -152.76 73.20
CA GLU A 1101 -48.06 -151.78 73.62
C GLU A 1101 -48.56 -150.40 73.18
N GLY A 1102 -48.80 -149.46 74.09
CA GLY A 1102 -49.29 -148.10 73.80
C GLY A 1102 -48.25 -147.28 73.03
N GLY A 1103 -47.63 -146.28 73.67
CA GLY A 1103 -46.59 -145.51 72.99
C GLY A 1103 -45.93 -144.39 73.80
N GLU A 1104 -45.84 -143.21 73.19
CA GLU A 1104 -45.60 -141.93 73.87
C GLU A 1104 -46.93 -141.16 74.00
N GLY A 1105 -47.74 -141.49 75.01
CA GLY A 1105 -49.14 -141.04 75.13
C GLY A 1105 -49.72 -141.24 76.54
N ASN A 1106 -50.99 -140.85 76.75
CA ASN A 1106 -51.77 -141.21 77.95
C ASN A 1106 -52.86 -142.23 77.53
N ASP A 1107 -52.46 -143.49 77.42
CA ASP A 1107 -53.13 -144.48 76.56
C ASP A 1107 -54.29 -145.20 77.26
N ILE A 1108 -55.28 -145.66 76.51
CA ILE A 1108 -56.42 -146.44 77.00
C ILE A 1108 -56.42 -147.82 76.33
N ILE A 1109 -55.88 -148.82 77.02
CA ILE A 1109 -55.71 -150.18 76.51
C ILE A 1109 -56.73 -151.12 77.17
N ARG A 1110 -57.55 -151.80 76.35
CA ARG A 1110 -58.53 -152.81 76.79
C ARG A 1110 -58.34 -154.12 76.03
N ALA A 1111 -57.77 -155.15 76.61
CA ALA A 1111 -57.66 -156.44 75.91
C ALA A 1111 -59.05 -157.10 75.74
N ASP A 1112 -59.64 -157.64 76.81
CA ASP A 1112 -60.92 -158.36 76.74
C ASP A 1112 -62.15 -157.42 76.72
N VAL A 1113 -62.94 -157.45 75.63
CA VAL A 1113 -64.25 -156.76 75.57
C VAL A 1113 -65.42 -157.58 76.16
N SER A 1114 -65.13 -158.70 76.83
CA SER A 1114 -66.10 -159.74 77.13
C SER A 1114 -66.03 -160.27 78.57
N THR A 1115 -67.18 -160.32 79.22
CA THR A 1115 -67.33 -160.85 80.59
C THR A 1115 -67.66 -162.36 80.63
N SER A 1116 -67.35 -163.13 79.57
CA SER A 1116 -67.71 -164.56 79.51
C SER A 1116 -66.78 -165.50 78.74
N ASN A 1117 -65.89 -164.96 77.91
CA ASN A 1117 -64.93 -165.69 77.10
C ASN A 1117 -63.84 -164.69 76.73
N GLY A 1118 -62.58 -165.08 76.86
CA GLY A 1118 -61.48 -164.14 76.84
C GLY A 1118 -60.12 -164.83 76.91
N GLY A 1119 -59.10 -164.01 77.02
CA GLY A 1119 -57.75 -164.26 76.58
C GLY A 1119 -56.76 -164.77 77.60
N ASN A 1120 -55.54 -164.28 77.43
CA ASN A 1120 -54.38 -164.51 78.29
C ASN A 1120 -53.28 -163.50 77.90
N ASP A 1121 -53.47 -162.24 78.26
CA ASP A 1121 -53.06 -161.10 77.44
C ASP A 1121 -51.83 -160.38 78.01
N VAL A 1122 -51.09 -159.66 77.16
CA VAL A 1122 -49.90 -158.88 77.54
C VAL A 1122 -50.16 -157.41 77.29
N LEU A 1123 -50.13 -156.58 78.34
CA LEU A 1123 -50.41 -155.15 78.25
C LEU A 1123 -49.22 -154.35 78.76
N ARG A 1124 -48.61 -153.52 77.90
CA ARG A 1124 -47.78 -152.38 78.28
C ARG A 1124 -48.54 -151.11 77.89
N GLY A 1125 -48.57 -150.12 78.78
CA GLY A 1125 -48.95 -148.76 78.44
C GLY A 1125 -47.88 -148.13 77.55
N GLY A 1126 -47.20 -147.11 78.04
CA GLY A 1126 -46.19 -146.44 77.26
C GLY A 1126 -45.38 -145.46 78.08
N ALA A 1127 -45.59 -144.17 77.83
CA ALA A 1127 -44.89 -143.06 78.46
C ALA A 1127 -45.84 -141.89 78.78
N GLY A 1128 -46.85 -142.11 79.62
CA GLY A 1128 -47.74 -141.09 80.19
C GLY A 1128 -48.60 -141.58 81.37
N ASP A 1129 -49.79 -141.02 81.56
CA ASP A 1129 -50.69 -141.40 82.67
C ASP A 1129 -51.77 -142.39 82.17
N ASP A 1130 -51.33 -143.63 81.86
CA ASP A 1130 -52.10 -144.64 81.10
C ASP A 1130 -53.25 -145.32 81.87
N LEU A 1131 -54.16 -146.00 81.15
CA LEU A 1131 -55.26 -146.82 81.68
C LEU A 1131 -55.25 -148.22 81.04
N LEU A 1132 -54.88 -149.24 81.81
CA LEU A 1132 -54.81 -150.63 81.36
C LEU A 1132 -55.96 -151.47 81.92
N GLU A 1133 -56.71 -152.17 81.07
CA GLU A 1133 -57.75 -153.14 81.46
C GLU A 1133 -57.52 -154.47 80.72
N GLY A 1134 -57.04 -155.50 81.43
CA GLY A 1134 -56.76 -156.84 80.88
C GLY A 1134 -58.06 -157.61 80.65
N GLY A 1135 -58.70 -158.07 81.72
CA GLY A 1135 -60.10 -158.53 81.68
C GLY A 1135 -60.33 -159.96 82.18
N LEU A 1136 -60.18 -160.97 81.31
CA LEU A 1136 -60.54 -162.35 81.66
C LEU A 1136 -59.43 -163.41 81.54
N GLY A 1137 -58.21 -163.08 81.14
CA GLY A 1137 -57.10 -164.05 81.02
C GLY A 1137 -56.17 -164.11 82.23
N ALA A 1138 -55.17 -164.99 82.21
CA ALA A 1138 -54.05 -164.87 83.15
C ALA A 1138 -53.09 -163.82 82.58
N ASP A 1139 -53.38 -162.57 82.89
CA ASP A 1139 -52.90 -161.41 82.11
C ASP A 1139 -51.60 -160.83 82.70
N ASP A 1140 -50.67 -160.47 81.82
CA ASP A 1140 -49.31 -160.03 82.11
C ASP A 1140 -49.19 -158.52 81.84
N PHE A 1141 -49.33 -157.70 82.89
CA PHE A 1141 -49.20 -156.23 82.81
C PHE A 1141 -47.72 -155.84 82.97
N ILE A 1142 -47.16 -155.07 82.04
CA ILE A 1142 -45.73 -154.73 81.98
C ILE A 1142 -45.52 -153.22 82.09
N PHE A 1143 -44.82 -152.82 83.15
CA PHE A 1143 -44.45 -151.44 83.44
C PHE A 1143 -42.93 -151.32 83.51
N ALA A 1144 -42.38 -150.21 83.01
CA ALA A 1144 -40.96 -149.88 83.05
C ALA A 1144 -40.66 -148.49 83.65
N THR A 1145 -39.38 -148.15 83.73
CA THR A 1145 -38.95 -146.84 84.23
C THR A 1145 -39.19 -145.76 83.18
N ASN A 1146 -39.82 -144.67 83.63
CA ASN A 1146 -40.35 -143.54 82.86
C ASN A 1146 -41.73 -143.75 82.22
N ASP A 1147 -42.41 -144.89 82.48
CA ASP A 1147 -43.71 -145.16 81.87
C ASP A 1147 -44.77 -144.15 82.34
N GLY A 1148 -45.00 -143.97 83.65
CA GLY A 1148 -45.68 -142.76 84.14
C GLY A 1148 -46.59 -142.97 85.34
N ASN A 1149 -47.86 -142.55 85.30
CA ASN A 1149 -48.79 -142.65 86.44
C ASN A 1149 -50.01 -143.55 86.15
N ASP A 1150 -49.69 -144.69 85.58
CA ASP A 1150 -50.58 -145.72 85.04
C ASP A 1150 -51.63 -146.24 86.05
N GLU A 1151 -52.88 -146.37 85.62
CA GLU A 1151 -53.98 -146.98 86.38
C GLU A 1151 -54.38 -148.34 85.75
N ILE A 1152 -54.28 -149.45 86.50
CA ILE A 1152 -54.99 -150.68 86.12
C ILE A 1152 -56.46 -150.48 86.49
N GLY A 1153 -57.35 -150.53 85.51
CA GLY A 1153 -58.67 -149.91 85.52
C GLY A 1153 -59.83 -150.72 86.12
N THR A 1154 -61.05 -150.45 85.64
CA THR A 1154 -62.25 -151.20 86.03
C THR A 1154 -63.20 -151.36 84.85
N LEU A 1155 -63.16 -152.54 84.21
CA LEU A 1155 -63.87 -152.88 82.99
C LEU A 1155 -65.35 -152.43 82.98
N ASN A 1156 -65.66 -151.41 82.18
CA ASN A 1156 -66.97 -150.75 82.12
C ASN A 1156 -67.56 -150.74 80.69
N ILE A 1157 -68.14 -151.89 80.29
CA ILE A 1157 -68.71 -152.08 78.95
C ILE A 1157 -70.17 -151.58 78.88
N ASP A 1158 -70.41 -150.41 78.29
CA ASP A 1158 -71.73 -150.00 77.73
C ASP A 1158 -71.63 -149.75 76.21
N VAL A 1159 -71.40 -150.83 75.45
CA VAL A 1159 -71.53 -150.82 73.99
C VAL A 1159 -72.95 -151.26 73.61
N ALA A 1160 -73.88 -150.30 73.71
CA ALA A 1160 -75.23 -150.34 73.17
C ALA A 1160 -76.19 -151.47 73.66
N ASN A 1161 -76.94 -151.22 74.75
CA ASN A 1161 -78.42 -151.22 74.79
C ASN A 1161 -79.04 -151.57 76.18
N ARG A 1162 -79.36 -150.54 76.97
CA ARG A 1162 -80.45 -150.55 77.99
C ARG A 1162 -80.43 -151.70 79.04
N GLY A 1163 -79.29 -151.96 79.67
CA GLY A 1163 -79.21 -152.89 80.80
C GLY A 1163 -78.19 -152.46 81.85
N ALA A 1164 -78.62 -151.74 82.90
CA ALA A 1164 -77.68 -151.28 83.93
C ALA A 1164 -77.08 -152.44 84.74
N SER A 1165 -75.75 -152.58 84.70
CA SER A 1165 -74.97 -153.46 85.56
C SER A 1165 -73.68 -152.77 85.99
N SER A 1166 -73.67 -152.16 87.16
CA SER A 1166 -72.46 -151.59 87.75
C SER A 1166 -71.61 -152.70 88.37
N THR A 1167 -70.55 -153.13 87.69
CA THR A 1167 -69.52 -154.04 88.19
C THR A 1167 -68.46 -153.27 88.97
N THR A 1168 -68.73 -153.00 90.26
CA THR A 1168 -67.69 -152.54 91.18
C THR A 1168 -66.80 -153.71 91.57
N GLY A 1169 -65.70 -153.87 90.86
CA GLY A 1169 -64.61 -154.81 91.07
C GLY A 1169 -63.54 -154.53 90.02
N SER A 1170 -62.28 -154.78 90.34
CA SER A 1170 -61.20 -154.76 89.35
C SER A 1170 -61.43 -155.83 88.27
N ASP A 1171 -60.85 -155.60 87.11
CA ASP A 1171 -60.50 -156.67 86.17
C ASP A 1171 -59.46 -157.61 86.81
N PHE A 1172 -58.38 -157.04 87.38
CA PHE A 1172 -57.22 -157.75 87.92
C PHE A 1172 -57.55 -158.77 89.02
N ARG A 1173 -56.90 -159.94 88.93
CA ARG A 1173 -57.21 -161.18 89.67
C ARG A 1173 -55.93 -161.78 90.28
N SER A 1174 -55.68 -161.46 91.54
CA SER A 1174 -54.53 -161.97 92.31
C SER A 1174 -54.36 -163.49 92.26
N GLY A 1175 -53.10 -163.93 92.11
CA GLY A 1175 -52.71 -165.33 91.93
C GLY A 1175 -53.12 -165.96 90.58
N VAL A 1176 -53.54 -165.15 89.61
CA VAL A 1176 -53.84 -165.54 88.23
C VAL A 1176 -53.12 -164.60 87.26
N ASP A 1177 -53.25 -163.30 87.50
CA ASP A 1177 -52.69 -162.23 86.68
C ASP A 1177 -51.35 -161.75 87.29
N GLN A 1178 -50.43 -161.23 86.48
CA GLN A 1178 -49.04 -160.93 86.85
C GLN A 1178 -48.67 -159.47 86.52
N ILE A 1179 -47.88 -158.83 87.40
CA ILE A 1179 -47.40 -157.46 87.24
C ILE A 1179 -45.87 -157.47 87.13
N PHE A 1180 -45.36 -157.12 85.96
CA PHE A 1180 -43.94 -157.04 85.65
C PHE A 1180 -43.44 -155.61 85.84
N LEU A 1181 -42.50 -155.42 86.76
CA LEU A 1181 -41.90 -154.12 87.09
C LEU A 1181 -40.48 -154.03 86.51
N GLU A 1182 -40.38 -153.98 85.18
CA GLU A 1182 -39.11 -153.92 84.46
C GLU A 1182 -38.32 -152.64 84.80
N GLY A 1183 -37.00 -152.73 84.97
CA GLY A 1183 -36.15 -151.56 85.20
C GLY A 1183 -36.29 -150.81 86.55
N PHE A 1184 -37.43 -150.91 87.24
CA PHE A 1184 -37.76 -150.17 88.49
C PHE A 1184 -36.76 -150.36 89.64
N GLY A 1185 -35.90 -151.38 89.58
CA GLY A 1185 -34.72 -151.50 90.43
C GLY A 1185 -34.93 -152.17 91.78
N TYR A 1186 -36.14 -152.64 92.07
CA TYR A 1186 -36.45 -153.53 93.21
C TYR A 1186 -35.57 -154.79 93.18
N LEU A 1187 -35.16 -155.28 94.35
CA LEU A 1187 -34.23 -156.42 94.48
C LEU A 1187 -34.92 -157.79 94.43
N ASP A 1188 -36.18 -157.85 94.87
CA ASP A 1188 -37.10 -158.98 94.67
C ASP A 1188 -38.56 -158.50 94.74
N ALA A 1189 -39.50 -159.36 94.31
CA ALA A 1189 -40.94 -159.06 94.30
C ALA A 1189 -41.53 -158.77 95.68
N ALA A 1190 -40.90 -159.25 96.77
CA ALA A 1190 -41.36 -158.96 98.13
C ALA A 1190 -40.96 -157.55 98.57
N GLU A 1191 -39.85 -156.99 98.06
CA GLU A 1191 -39.52 -155.58 98.23
C GLU A 1191 -40.60 -154.70 97.57
N ALA A 1192 -40.88 -154.91 96.28
CA ALA A 1192 -41.96 -154.21 95.56
C ALA A 1192 -43.30 -154.29 96.32
N PHE A 1193 -43.75 -155.51 96.65
CA PHE A 1193 -45.01 -155.72 97.38
C PHE A 1193 -45.11 -154.95 98.71
N THR A 1194 -43.99 -154.69 99.41
CA THR A 1194 -44.06 -153.91 100.66
C THR A 1194 -44.39 -152.43 100.45
N HIS A 1195 -44.00 -151.82 99.32
CA HIS A 1195 -44.25 -150.40 99.05
C HIS A 1195 -45.74 -150.10 98.82
N VAL A 1196 -46.49 -151.05 98.26
CA VAL A 1196 -47.97 -150.99 98.09
C VAL A 1196 -48.72 -150.72 99.41
N SER A 1197 -48.13 -151.09 100.55
CA SER A 1197 -48.85 -151.18 101.83
C SER A 1197 -48.93 -149.88 102.66
N ASP A 1198 -48.16 -148.84 102.32
CA ASP A 1198 -48.09 -147.60 103.12
C ASP A 1198 -49.19 -146.57 102.78
N VAL A 1199 -49.91 -146.71 101.65
CA VAL A 1199 -50.76 -145.64 101.06
C VAL A 1199 -52.28 -145.78 101.31
N GLY A 1200 -52.66 -145.98 102.58
CA GLY A 1200 -53.92 -145.44 103.11
C GLY A 1200 -55.28 -146.02 102.66
N GLY A 1201 -55.37 -146.84 101.61
CA GLY A 1201 -56.63 -147.52 101.23
C GLY A 1201 -56.83 -147.86 99.75
N ILE A 1202 -55.95 -147.42 98.86
CA ILE A 1202 -55.82 -147.89 97.47
C ILE A 1202 -54.40 -148.45 97.35
N ALA A 1203 -54.19 -149.47 96.52
CA ALA A 1203 -52.86 -149.96 96.21
C ALA A 1203 -52.20 -148.99 95.20
N THR A 1204 -51.09 -148.36 95.58
CA THR A 1204 -50.32 -147.45 94.73
C THR A 1204 -48.83 -147.61 94.98
N PHE A 1205 -48.02 -147.63 93.93
CA PHE A 1205 -46.57 -147.40 94.02
C PHE A 1205 -46.25 -145.90 93.88
N ASP A 1206 -45.17 -145.43 94.50
CA ASP A 1206 -44.58 -144.10 94.31
C ASP A 1206 -43.07 -144.25 94.61
N ASP A 1207 -42.31 -144.63 93.58
CA ASP A 1207 -40.85 -144.63 93.59
C ASP A 1207 -40.33 -144.11 92.24
N GLN A 1208 -39.18 -143.45 92.26
CA GLN A 1208 -38.55 -142.69 91.17
C GLN A 1208 -39.38 -141.54 90.55
N GLY A 1209 -40.69 -141.49 90.77
CA GLY A 1209 -41.60 -140.43 90.29
C GLY A 1209 -42.69 -140.91 89.32
N THR A 1210 -42.90 -142.23 89.22
CA THR A 1210 -43.96 -142.89 88.46
C THR A 1210 -44.90 -143.63 89.43
N THR A 1211 -46.22 -143.60 89.16
CA THR A 1211 -47.29 -143.92 90.15
C THR A 1211 -48.28 -144.97 89.65
N ILE A 1212 -47.89 -146.25 89.63
CA ILE A 1212 -48.81 -147.35 89.28
C ILE A 1212 -49.94 -147.43 90.34
N THR A 1213 -51.18 -147.27 89.90
CA THR A 1213 -52.40 -147.25 90.70
C THR A 1213 -53.30 -148.43 90.34
N PHE A 1214 -53.79 -149.19 91.33
CA PHE A 1214 -54.70 -150.31 91.06
C PHE A 1214 -56.14 -149.94 91.43
N ALA A 1215 -56.97 -149.70 90.42
CA ALA A 1215 -58.34 -149.24 90.61
C ALA A 1215 -59.21 -150.32 91.28
N GLY A 1216 -59.93 -149.92 92.34
CA GLY A 1216 -60.83 -150.81 93.07
C GLY A 1216 -60.18 -151.91 93.92
N LEU A 1217 -58.87 -152.15 93.78
CA LEU A 1217 -58.10 -153.10 94.60
C LEU A 1217 -57.63 -152.49 95.93
N THR A 1218 -57.39 -153.35 96.93
CA THR A 1218 -56.68 -152.99 98.15
C THR A 1218 -55.39 -153.80 98.30
N ALA A 1219 -54.43 -153.29 99.08
CA ALA A 1219 -53.17 -153.98 99.38
C ALA A 1219 -53.33 -155.31 100.17
N ALA A 1220 -54.57 -155.77 100.44
CA ALA A 1220 -54.88 -157.08 101.00
C ALA A 1220 -55.47 -158.06 99.97
N ASP A 1221 -55.83 -157.56 98.78
CA ASP A 1221 -56.33 -158.35 97.65
C ASP A 1221 -55.21 -158.73 96.66
N LEU A 1222 -54.01 -158.14 96.81
CA LEU A 1222 -52.77 -158.47 96.09
C LEU A 1222 -51.85 -159.39 96.91
N SER A 1223 -50.92 -160.07 96.23
CA SER A 1223 -49.93 -160.99 96.82
C SER A 1223 -48.50 -160.77 96.28
N VAL A 1224 -47.49 -161.30 97.00
CA VAL A 1224 -46.08 -161.29 96.52
C VAL A 1224 -45.90 -162.15 95.27
N ASP A 1225 -46.72 -163.19 95.10
CA ASP A 1225 -46.68 -164.09 93.94
C ASP A 1225 -47.36 -163.46 92.70
N ASP A 1226 -47.91 -162.24 92.81
CA ASP A 1226 -48.53 -161.47 91.72
C ASP A 1226 -47.52 -160.51 91.05
N PHE A 1227 -46.35 -160.27 91.69
CA PHE A 1227 -45.33 -159.32 91.21
C PHE A 1227 -44.09 -160.05 90.69
N PHE A 1228 -43.59 -159.61 89.53
CA PHE A 1228 -42.45 -160.19 88.85
C PHE A 1228 -41.42 -159.14 88.42
N LEU A 1229 -40.17 -159.60 88.32
CA LEU A 1229 -39.00 -158.85 87.89
C LEU A 1229 -38.22 -159.74 86.91
N ILE A 1230 -37.84 -159.22 85.74
CA ILE A 1230 -37.16 -159.93 84.65
C ILE A 1230 -35.65 -159.61 84.65
#